data_AF-A0A239QVV5-F1
#
_entry.id   AF-A0A239QVV5-F1
#
_cell.length_a   1.000
_cell.length_b   1.000
_cell.length_c   1.000
_cell.angle_alpha   90.00
_cell.angle_beta   90.00
_cell.angle_gamma   90.00
#
_symmetry.space_group_name_H-M   'P 1'
#
loop_
_entity.id
_entity.type
_entity.pdbx_description
1 polymer ?
#
loop_
_entity_poly.entity_id
_entity_poly.type
_entity_poly.pdbx_seq_one_letter_code
_entity_poly.pdbx_strand_id
1 'polypeptide(L)'
;MVQLHQLVAGYPEPLPLSAADVVAARPDQQIVDHIVVIDDHPTGSQSMVDVPILAAWSQDQIAWAMDNDRRIFYIVTNTRAMDAKAAENRMLEVTSAVLDAAKERGKSVVFLIRSDSSLRGHFPLDTDIAVNLFENSTAQRVDGVVIVPAFPEAGRITVGGVHYVEQWPGDYVPVAETRFAKEPRFPFTHSDLAGWVAERSRGRFSAQHVTTIPLDVVRTGPEAVAAMLVNVRHGEPIVVDAVVEEDLRSVAIGLHLARAEGKRFVCRSAPPFVRALVGQEIARPLSVEDIQAIQAESEIPEGPGLIVVGTPNPLTRRQVRALEARRPIREVSIAAPALLDSRREGHVEQVIQSAVDGLAHGNVMVRLAQMEVDTEAKGDFSLDPRIGRAINEICYQIAKRAKLSFVVARGGSVVQYVAQALGVRRSKVRGPMLDGIVSLWQPLVGQIAGVPFVVYAGGVGNDESLADVVDLLSGIVPPERLVGKSAENAPQNVTRLAVLGLGSRGMPIARRLAETFPVDVYDVDPAVRIKASHENLSVALSERDAARESQCVIIAVRGAEVLDDVLNGPEGIAEVLEPGAVVMVVTAVGVEEIRLASEQLARKGVHLVDAPVTGGHHQALAGGLLATVGGTPHAVEAVRHVLERIADPIVPAGNSAGDGQAMKAVNQLLAAVNLAGVAEAMTLGTALGLEPAALEKALGAGSASSFMLSDRGPRMRDVIEGATPQAENRLAVTTDELAVALEIARESAISTPVAAAAEQEMMRASLQLPDESDDSELIRVVSPKLL
;
A
#
# COMPACT_ATOMS: atom_id res chain seq x y z
N MET A 1 2.17 -14.50 14.94
CA MET A 1 2.40 -14.08 13.54
C MET A 1 3.32 -15.10 12.92
N VAL A 2 3.06 -15.50 11.68
CA VAL A 2 3.84 -16.49 10.94
C VAL A 2 4.20 -15.86 9.60
N GLN A 3 5.45 -16.01 9.18
CA GLN A 3 5.94 -15.43 7.92
C GLN A 3 5.46 -16.24 6.72
N LEU A 4 5.17 -15.58 5.59
CA LEU A 4 4.67 -16.24 4.38
C LEU A 4 5.54 -17.42 3.95
N HIS A 5 6.86 -17.23 3.90
CA HIS A 5 7.82 -18.26 3.48
C HIS A 5 7.77 -19.51 4.38
N GLN A 6 7.37 -19.36 5.65
CA GLN A 6 7.21 -20.47 6.58
C GLN A 6 5.90 -21.22 6.34
N LEU A 7 4.83 -20.50 6.00
CA LEU A 7 3.52 -21.11 5.71
C LEU A 7 3.56 -21.97 4.46
N VAL A 8 4.23 -21.50 3.41
CA VAL A 8 4.31 -22.22 2.12
C VAL A 8 5.48 -23.21 2.06
N ALA A 9 6.31 -23.29 3.11
CA ALA A 9 7.43 -24.21 3.16
C ALA A 9 6.94 -25.67 3.04
N GLY A 10 7.43 -26.39 2.03
CA GLY A 10 7.08 -27.78 1.79
C GLY A 10 5.94 -28.01 0.80
N TYR A 11 5.30 -26.95 0.30
CA TYR A 11 4.38 -27.04 -0.84
C TYR A 11 5.12 -26.85 -2.17
N PRO A 12 4.64 -27.42 -3.28
CA PRO A 12 5.17 -27.15 -4.61
C PRO A 12 5.09 -25.65 -4.96
N GLU A 13 5.84 -25.20 -5.97
CA GLU A 13 5.69 -23.85 -6.52
C GLU A 13 4.38 -23.70 -7.30
N PRO A 14 3.79 -22.49 -7.39
CA PRO A 14 2.61 -22.25 -8.21
C PRO A 14 2.84 -22.58 -9.68
N LEU A 15 1.82 -23.11 -10.35
CA LEU A 15 1.86 -23.35 -11.79
C LEU A 15 1.66 -22.03 -12.55
N PRO A 16 2.41 -21.75 -13.64
CA PRO A 16 2.32 -20.49 -14.38
C PRO A 16 1.07 -20.46 -15.29
N LEU A 17 -0.11 -20.59 -14.71
CA LEU A 17 -1.40 -20.63 -15.41
C LEU A 17 -1.87 -19.21 -15.76
N SER A 18 -2.18 -18.98 -17.03
CA SER A 18 -2.67 -17.71 -17.55
C SER A 18 -4.20 -17.62 -17.47
N ALA A 19 -4.76 -16.41 -17.66
CA ALA A 19 -6.20 -16.27 -17.78
C ALA A 19 -6.75 -16.97 -19.04
N ALA A 20 -5.94 -17.04 -20.10
CA ALA A 20 -6.28 -17.74 -21.34
C ALA A 20 -6.45 -19.25 -21.13
N ASP A 21 -5.62 -19.86 -20.27
CA ASP A 21 -5.76 -21.28 -19.91
C ASP A 21 -7.13 -21.55 -19.26
N VAL A 22 -7.59 -20.64 -18.40
CA VAL A 22 -8.92 -20.74 -17.80
C VAL A 22 -10.03 -20.64 -18.84
N VAL A 23 -9.91 -19.71 -19.80
CA VAL A 23 -10.88 -19.55 -20.89
C VAL A 23 -10.93 -20.81 -21.76
N ALA A 24 -9.76 -21.42 -22.05
CA ALA A 24 -9.65 -22.63 -22.85
C ALA A 24 -10.27 -23.86 -22.18
N ALA A 25 -10.26 -23.92 -20.85
CA ALA A 25 -10.81 -25.04 -20.07
C ALA A 25 -12.35 -25.03 -19.96
N ARG A 26 -13.03 -23.98 -20.43
CA ARG A 26 -14.49 -23.87 -20.32
C ARG A 26 -15.21 -24.92 -21.17
N PRO A 27 -16.35 -25.46 -20.69
CA PRO A 27 -17.19 -26.35 -21.50
C PRO A 27 -17.66 -25.68 -22.81
N ASP A 28 -17.93 -26.51 -23.83
CA ASP A 28 -18.21 -26.10 -25.22
C ASP A 28 -19.27 -24.98 -25.36
N GLN A 29 -19.05 -24.06 -26.32
CA GLN A 29 -19.69 -22.74 -26.41
C GLN A 29 -21.21 -22.74 -26.68
N GLN A 30 -21.83 -23.90 -26.94
CA GLN A 30 -23.25 -24.01 -27.30
C GLN A 30 -24.22 -23.99 -26.10
N ILE A 31 -23.76 -24.30 -24.89
CA ILE A 31 -24.54 -24.13 -23.64
C ILE A 31 -23.60 -23.55 -22.59
N VAL A 32 -23.50 -22.22 -22.54
CA VAL A 32 -22.61 -21.55 -21.59
C VAL A 32 -23.44 -20.87 -20.51
N ASP A 33 -23.24 -21.33 -19.29
CA ASP A 33 -23.87 -20.80 -18.10
C ASP A 33 -23.49 -19.33 -17.92
N HIS A 34 -24.48 -18.50 -17.58
CA HIS A 34 -24.23 -17.14 -17.12
C HIS A 34 -23.83 -17.18 -15.65
N ILE A 35 -22.66 -16.64 -15.33
CA ILE A 35 -22.21 -16.52 -13.94
C ILE A 35 -22.91 -15.31 -13.32
N VAL A 36 -23.83 -15.58 -12.39
CA VAL A 36 -24.55 -14.55 -11.66
C VAL A 36 -23.91 -14.38 -10.30
N VAL A 37 -23.24 -13.25 -10.13
CA VAL A 37 -22.56 -12.92 -8.87
C VAL A 37 -23.54 -12.20 -7.97
N ILE A 38 -23.99 -12.86 -6.90
CA ILE A 38 -24.78 -12.23 -5.85
C ILE A 38 -23.81 -11.71 -4.81
N ASP A 39 -23.66 -10.39 -4.75
CA ASP A 39 -22.71 -9.73 -3.87
C ASP A 39 -23.40 -9.30 -2.57
N ASP A 40 -22.90 -9.81 -1.44
CA ASP A 40 -23.42 -9.50 -0.11
C ASP A 40 -23.02 -8.09 0.38
N HIS A 41 -22.13 -7.40 -0.36
CA HIS A 41 -21.58 -6.10 -0.02
C HIS A 41 -21.22 -5.30 -1.28
N PRO A 42 -21.52 -4.00 -1.36
CA PRO A 42 -21.36 -3.24 -2.61
C PRO A 42 -19.93 -3.11 -3.15
N THR A 43 -18.90 -3.48 -2.40
CA THR A 43 -17.49 -3.29 -2.79
C THR A 43 -16.83 -4.51 -3.41
N GLY A 44 -17.58 -5.58 -3.67
CA GLY A 44 -17.00 -6.87 -4.05
C GLY A 44 -16.56 -7.00 -5.51
N SER A 45 -16.78 -5.98 -6.35
CA SER A 45 -16.41 -5.95 -7.77
C SER A 45 -15.02 -5.37 -8.08
N GLN A 46 -14.24 -5.05 -7.03
CA GLN A 46 -12.91 -4.42 -7.11
C GLN A 46 -11.83 -5.20 -7.89
N SER A 47 -11.97 -6.50 -8.07
CA SER A 47 -11.04 -7.31 -8.87
C SER A 47 -11.48 -7.46 -10.34
N MET A 48 -12.62 -6.88 -10.73
CA MET A 48 -13.22 -7.08 -12.05
C MET A 48 -13.08 -5.85 -12.94
N VAL A 49 -13.07 -6.08 -14.25
CA VAL A 49 -13.11 -5.05 -15.30
C VAL A 49 -14.15 -5.39 -16.33
N ASP A 50 -14.83 -4.37 -16.85
CA ASP A 50 -15.75 -4.47 -17.99
C ASP A 50 -17.00 -5.33 -17.72
N VAL A 51 -17.43 -5.43 -16.45
CA VAL A 51 -18.56 -6.27 -16.02
C VAL A 51 -19.80 -5.44 -15.67
N PRO A 52 -21.01 -5.84 -16.10
CA PRO A 52 -22.26 -5.22 -15.66
C PRO A 52 -22.52 -5.43 -14.16
N ILE A 53 -22.99 -4.37 -13.49
CA ILE A 53 -23.39 -4.42 -12.08
C ILE A 53 -24.77 -3.80 -11.88
N LEU A 54 -25.62 -4.52 -11.15
CA LEU A 54 -26.98 -4.13 -10.79
C LEU A 54 -27.03 -3.78 -9.30
N ALA A 55 -27.26 -2.50 -8.99
CA ALA A 55 -27.52 -2.04 -7.63
C ALA A 55 -29.01 -2.08 -7.25
N ALA A 56 -29.87 -2.38 -8.24
CA ALA A 56 -31.27 -2.74 -8.08
C ALA A 56 -31.66 -3.72 -9.20
N TRP A 57 -32.58 -4.65 -8.92
CA TRP A 57 -33.02 -5.66 -9.89
C TRP A 57 -34.53 -5.58 -10.12
N SER A 58 -34.90 -5.67 -11.39
CA SER A 58 -36.21 -6.05 -11.89
C SER A 58 -35.99 -7.03 -13.05
N GLN A 59 -37.04 -7.65 -13.57
CA GLN A 59 -36.93 -8.54 -14.72
C GLN A 59 -36.18 -7.86 -15.90
N ASP A 60 -36.52 -6.62 -16.23
CA ASP A 60 -35.82 -5.85 -17.28
C ASP A 60 -34.34 -5.56 -16.99
N GLN A 61 -33.97 -5.38 -15.72
CA GLN A 61 -32.58 -5.14 -15.32
C GLN A 61 -31.75 -6.41 -15.46
N ILE A 62 -32.29 -7.53 -14.99
CA ILE A 62 -31.64 -8.84 -15.07
C ILE A 62 -31.53 -9.27 -16.53
N ALA A 63 -32.58 -9.09 -17.32
CA ALA A 63 -32.55 -9.37 -18.75
C ALA A 63 -31.48 -8.55 -19.47
N TRP A 64 -31.40 -7.24 -19.21
CA TRP A 64 -30.33 -6.39 -19.74
C TRP A 64 -28.94 -6.91 -19.35
N ALA A 65 -28.76 -7.31 -18.08
CA ALA A 65 -27.48 -7.82 -17.62
C ALA A 65 -27.18 -9.20 -18.22
N MET A 66 -28.16 -10.06 -18.49
CA MET A 66 -27.97 -11.36 -19.14
C MET A 66 -27.59 -11.23 -20.61
N ASP A 67 -27.99 -10.16 -21.29
CA ASP A 67 -27.73 -9.97 -22.72
C ASP A 67 -26.30 -9.47 -23.01
N ASN A 68 -25.41 -9.48 -22.02
CA ASN A 68 -24.00 -9.10 -22.17
C ASN A 68 -23.11 -10.24 -22.70
N ASP A 69 -22.10 -9.90 -23.51
CA ASP A 69 -21.22 -10.89 -24.15
C ASP A 69 -20.25 -11.60 -23.18
N ARG A 70 -19.98 -11.02 -22.00
CA ARG A 70 -19.07 -11.61 -21.00
C ARG A 70 -19.70 -12.77 -20.25
N ARG A 71 -21.04 -12.94 -20.32
CA ARG A 71 -21.80 -13.99 -19.62
C ARG A 71 -21.56 -14.00 -18.10
N ILE A 72 -21.22 -12.84 -17.54
CA ILE A 72 -21.11 -12.58 -16.11
C ILE A 72 -21.74 -11.24 -15.79
N PHE A 73 -22.41 -11.14 -14.66
CA PHE A 73 -22.84 -9.86 -14.10
C PHE A 73 -23.02 -9.95 -12.58
N TYR A 74 -22.98 -8.78 -11.94
CA TYR A 74 -23.13 -8.64 -10.49
C TYR A 74 -24.52 -8.13 -10.14
N ILE A 75 -25.08 -8.64 -9.03
CA ILE A 75 -26.22 -8.05 -8.33
C ILE A 75 -25.80 -7.75 -6.90
N VAL A 76 -25.86 -6.48 -6.52
CA VAL A 76 -25.47 -6.00 -5.19
C VAL A 76 -26.67 -6.04 -4.26
N THR A 77 -26.64 -6.92 -3.27
CA THR A 77 -27.76 -7.15 -2.35
C THR A 77 -27.58 -6.47 -0.99
N ASN A 78 -26.32 -6.22 -0.59
CA ASN A 78 -25.95 -5.67 0.71
C ASN A 78 -26.52 -6.47 1.90
N THR A 79 -26.73 -7.78 1.73
CA THR A 79 -27.32 -8.67 2.75
C THR A 79 -26.48 -8.76 4.01
N ARG A 80 -25.16 -8.52 3.94
CA ARG A 80 -24.28 -8.51 5.12
C ARG A 80 -24.66 -7.46 6.17
N ALA A 81 -25.19 -6.32 5.73
CA ALA A 81 -25.65 -5.27 6.63
C ALA A 81 -27.00 -5.60 7.29
N MET A 82 -27.71 -6.62 6.81
CA MET A 82 -29.06 -7.01 7.24
C MET A 82 -29.02 -8.10 8.32
N ASP A 83 -30.07 -8.18 9.12
CA ASP A 83 -30.31 -9.37 9.94
C ASP A 83 -30.60 -10.60 9.08
N ALA A 84 -30.55 -11.79 9.69
CA ALA A 84 -30.71 -13.05 8.96
C ALA A 84 -32.05 -13.17 8.23
N LYS A 85 -33.15 -12.62 8.78
CA LYS A 85 -34.48 -12.74 8.16
C LYS A 85 -34.62 -11.82 6.95
N ALA A 86 -34.13 -10.59 7.08
CA ALA A 86 -34.08 -9.64 5.97
C ALA A 86 -33.13 -10.14 4.87
N ALA A 87 -31.98 -10.72 5.24
CA ALA A 87 -31.06 -11.34 4.30
C ALA A 87 -31.68 -12.54 3.57
N GLU A 88 -32.38 -13.43 4.29
CA GLU A 88 -33.12 -14.56 3.70
C GLU A 88 -34.13 -14.08 2.66
N ASN A 89 -35.02 -13.15 3.04
CA ASN A 89 -36.05 -12.62 2.13
C ASN A 89 -35.42 -12.01 0.88
N ARG A 90 -34.32 -11.26 1.05
CA ARG A 90 -33.59 -10.62 -0.04
C ARG A 90 -32.94 -11.64 -0.99
N MET A 91 -32.34 -12.69 -0.43
CA MET A 91 -31.72 -13.78 -1.19
C MET A 91 -32.78 -14.59 -1.97
N LEU A 92 -33.93 -14.88 -1.35
CA LEU A 92 -35.05 -15.53 -2.02
C LEU A 92 -35.55 -14.70 -3.22
N GLU A 93 -35.76 -13.40 -3.00
CA GLU A 93 -36.22 -12.45 -4.02
C GLU A 93 -35.27 -12.40 -5.22
N VAL A 94 -33.99 -12.13 -5.00
CA VAL A 94 -33.01 -11.96 -6.08
C VAL A 94 -32.75 -13.26 -6.83
N THR A 95 -32.64 -14.39 -6.12
CA THR A 95 -32.36 -15.69 -6.73
C THR A 95 -33.54 -16.15 -7.57
N SER A 96 -34.77 -15.98 -7.08
CA SER A 96 -35.98 -16.27 -7.85
C SER A 96 -36.05 -15.41 -9.11
N ALA A 97 -35.84 -14.09 -8.98
CA ALA A 97 -35.89 -13.17 -10.11
C ALA A 97 -34.86 -13.54 -11.21
N VAL A 98 -33.66 -13.97 -10.81
CA VAL A 98 -32.63 -14.45 -11.74
C VAL A 98 -33.05 -15.74 -12.44
N LEU A 99 -33.58 -16.71 -11.70
CA LEU A 99 -34.02 -17.98 -12.28
C LEU A 99 -35.20 -17.79 -13.25
N ASP A 100 -36.14 -16.91 -12.91
CA ASP A 100 -37.26 -16.55 -13.77
C ASP A 100 -36.76 -15.89 -15.07
N ALA A 101 -35.87 -14.90 -14.97
CA ALA A 101 -35.27 -14.24 -16.13
C ALA A 101 -34.48 -15.21 -17.01
N ALA A 102 -33.72 -16.11 -16.39
CA ALA A 102 -32.93 -17.12 -17.10
C ALA A 102 -33.83 -18.07 -17.89
N LYS A 103 -34.92 -18.53 -17.25
CA LYS A 103 -35.93 -19.40 -17.88
C LYS A 103 -36.62 -18.70 -19.05
N GLU A 104 -37.04 -17.44 -18.90
CA GLU A 104 -37.66 -16.67 -19.99
C GLU A 104 -36.72 -16.48 -21.19
N ARG A 105 -35.41 -16.39 -20.94
CA ARG A 105 -34.39 -16.20 -21.98
C ARG A 105 -33.80 -17.50 -22.53
N GLY A 106 -34.22 -18.66 -22.00
CA GLY A 106 -33.64 -19.96 -22.36
C GLY A 106 -32.15 -20.05 -22.03
N LYS A 107 -31.69 -19.33 -21.01
CA LYS A 107 -30.29 -19.27 -20.57
C LYS A 107 -30.11 -20.11 -19.30
N SER A 108 -28.97 -20.77 -19.16
CA SER A 108 -28.57 -21.42 -17.93
C SER A 108 -27.74 -20.46 -17.06
N VAL A 109 -27.76 -20.67 -15.73
CA VAL A 109 -27.08 -19.81 -14.76
C VAL A 109 -26.29 -20.63 -13.75
N VAL A 110 -25.18 -20.06 -13.30
CA VAL A 110 -24.40 -20.54 -12.16
C VAL A 110 -24.33 -19.41 -11.13
N PHE A 111 -24.66 -19.72 -9.89
CA PHE A 111 -24.59 -18.77 -8.79
C PHE A 111 -23.21 -18.75 -8.16
N LEU A 112 -22.67 -17.54 -8.00
CA LEU A 112 -21.52 -17.26 -7.17
C LEU A 112 -21.94 -16.24 -6.10
N ILE A 113 -21.86 -16.65 -4.84
CA ILE A 113 -22.12 -15.79 -3.69
C ILE A 113 -20.81 -15.10 -3.30
N ARG A 114 -20.66 -13.83 -3.67
CA ARG A 114 -19.45 -13.09 -3.32
C ARG A 114 -19.59 -12.56 -1.89
N SER A 115 -18.65 -12.93 -1.04
CA SER A 115 -18.68 -12.65 0.39
C SER A 115 -17.33 -12.18 0.94
N ASP A 116 -17.24 -11.97 2.25
CA ASP A 116 -16.07 -11.38 2.90
C ASP A 116 -14.90 -12.35 2.90
N SER A 117 -13.72 -11.86 2.51
CA SER A 117 -12.49 -12.66 2.63
C SER A 117 -12.19 -13.00 4.08
N SER A 118 -12.57 -12.15 5.05
CA SER A 118 -12.39 -12.44 6.49
C SER A 118 -13.53 -13.30 7.09
N LEU A 119 -14.16 -14.14 6.26
CA LEU A 119 -15.18 -15.15 6.60
C LEU A 119 -16.53 -14.64 7.15
N ARG A 120 -16.75 -13.33 7.24
CA ARG A 120 -18.03 -12.76 7.71
C ARG A 120 -19.12 -12.92 6.66
N GLY A 121 -20.36 -13.09 7.11
CA GLY A 121 -21.54 -13.21 6.25
C GLY A 121 -22.54 -14.24 6.74
N HIS A 122 -23.61 -14.42 5.97
CA HIS A 122 -24.75 -15.27 6.34
C HIS A 122 -24.57 -16.75 6.01
N PHE A 123 -23.35 -17.22 5.73
CA PHE A 123 -23.13 -18.64 5.45
C PHE A 123 -23.63 -19.55 6.60
N PRO A 124 -24.33 -20.67 6.29
CA PRO A 124 -24.64 -21.19 4.95
C PRO A 124 -25.98 -20.73 4.35
N LEU A 125 -26.71 -19.81 4.99
CA LEU A 125 -28.04 -19.37 4.57
C LEU A 125 -28.07 -18.91 3.11
N ASP A 126 -27.12 -18.08 2.71
CA ASP A 126 -27.00 -17.53 1.35
C ASP A 126 -26.78 -18.62 0.29
N THR A 127 -25.85 -19.54 0.55
CA THR A 127 -25.57 -20.69 -0.32
C THR A 127 -26.70 -21.70 -0.36
N ASP A 128 -27.34 -21.98 0.78
CA ASP A 128 -28.45 -22.93 0.87
C ASP A 128 -29.66 -22.44 0.06
N ILE A 129 -29.97 -21.13 0.10
CA ILE A 129 -31.04 -20.54 -0.69
C ILE A 129 -30.75 -20.67 -2.19
N ALA A 130 -29.53 -20.33 -2.61
CA ALA A 130 -29.11 -20.44 -4.01
C ALA A 130 -29.20 -21.88 -4.52
N VAL A 131 -28.71 -22.85 -3.74
CA VAL A 131 -28.79 -24.28 -4.06
C VAL A 131 -30.26 -24.72 -4.15
N ASN A 132 -31.05 -24.52 -3.09
CA ASN A 132 -32.42 -25.02 -3.02
C ASN A 132 -33.31 -24.45 -4.14
N LEU A 133 -33.22 -23.15 -4.42
CA LEU A 133 -34.01 -22.54 -5.49
C LEU A 133 -33.54 -23.00 -6.87
N PHE A 134 -32.23 -23.14 -7.10
CA PHE A 134 -31.72 -23.68 -8.36
C PHE A 134 -32.22 -25.10 -8.60
N GLU A 135 -32.11 -25.99 -7.60
CA GLU A 135 -32.52 -27.39 -7.75
C GLU A 135 -34.04 -27.51 -7.99
N ASN A 136 -34.84 -26.73 -7.27
CA ASN A 136 -36.29 -26.73 -7.42
C ASN A 136 -36.75 -26.17 -8.78
N SER A 137 -36.07 -25.15 -9.31
CA SER A 137 -36.46 -24.49 -10.56
C SER A 137 -35.94 -25.19 -11.82
N THR A 138 -34.83 -25.92 -11.72
CA THR A 138 -34.17 -26.57 -12.88
C THR A 138 -34.29 -28.09 -12.90
N ALA A 139 -34.70 -28.70 -11.78
CA ALA A 139 -34.64 -30.15 -11.55
C ALA A 139 -33.23 -30.76 -11.68
N GLN A 140 -32.17 -29.93 -11.63
CA GLN A 140 -30.78 -30.35 -11.62
C GLN A 140 -30.22 -30.29 -10.20
N ARG A 141 -29.38 -31.24 -9.81
CA ARG A 141 -28.74 -31.24 -8.49
C ARG A 141 -27.44 -30.44 -8.49
N VAL A 142 -27.15 -29.80 -7.35
CA VAL A 142 -25.85 -29.21 -7.05
C VAL A 142 -24.99 -30.25 -6.32
N ASP A 143 -23.82 -30.53 -6.85
CA ASP A 143 -22.91 -31.53 -6.29
C ASP A 143 -22.17 -30.98 -5.07
N GLY A 144 -21.73 -29.72 -5.08
CA GLY A 144 -20.97 -29.13 -3.97
C GLY A 144 -21.04 -27.60 -3.88
N VAL A 145 -20.63 -27.08 -2.72
CA VAL A 145 -20.50 -25.65 -2.44
C VAL A 145 -19.03 -25.31 -2.21
N VAL A 146 -18.40 -24.63 -3.17
CA VAL A 146 -16.96 -24.32 -3.13
C VAL A 146 -16.71 -23.00 -2.42
N ILE A 147 -15.86 -23.02 -1.39
CA ILE A 147 -15.59 -21.89 -0.50
C ILE A 147 -14.14 -21.43 -0.71
N VAL A 148 -13.97 -20.25 -1.30
CA VAL A 148 -12.67 -19.68 -1.66
C VAL A 148 -12.54 -18.27 -1.07
N PRO A 149 -12.16 -18.14 0.22
CA PRO A 149 -12.06 -16.84 0.90
C PRO A 149 -10.76 -16.10 0.59
N ALA A 150 -9.79 -16.76 -0.08
CA ALA A 150 -8.51 -16.19 -0.41
C ALA A 150 -8.65 -14.91 -1.26
N PHE A 151 -7.91 -13.89 -0.85
CA PHE A 151 -7.78 -12.62 -1.52
C PHE A 151 -6.33 -12.12 -1.35
N PRO A 152 -5.40 -12.66 -2.15
CA PRO A 152 -3.97 -12.39 -2.02
C PRO A 152 -3.59 -10.91 -2.05
N GLU A 153 -4.19 -10.12 -2.94
CA GLU A 153 -3.90 -8.68 -3.07
C GLU A 153 -4.32 -7.87 -1.83
N ALA A 154 -5.21 -8.43 -1.01
CA ALA A 154 -5.57 -7.86 0.27
C ALA A 154 -4.88 -8.58 1.44
N GLY A 155 -3.90 -9.46 1.23
CA GLY A 155 -3.23 -10.18 2.31
C GLY A 155 -4.12 -11.23 3.00
N ARG A 156 -5.07 -11.85 2.28
CA ARG A 156 -5.87 -12.97 2.81
C ARG A 156 -5.52 -14.24 2.03
N ILE A 157 -5.01 -15.25 2.71
CA ILE A 157 -4.57 -16.50 2.09
C ILE A 157 -5.11 -17.70 2.86
N THR A 158 -5.18 -18.85 2.20
CA THR A 158 -5.52 -20.12 2.85
C THR A 158 -4.41 -21.11 2.60
N VAL A 159 -3.85 -21.69 3.65
CA VAL A 159 -2.76 -22.68 3.60
C VAL A 159 -3.03 -23.79 4.60
N GLY A 160 -2.98 -25.04 4.14
CA GLY A 160 -3.24 -26.21 4.98
C GLY A 160 -4.64 -26.22 5.57
N GLY A 161 -5.64 -25.70 4.85
CA GLY A 161 -7.02 -25.52 5.32
C GLY A 161 -7.22 -24.35 6.29
N VAL A 162 -6.16 -23.70 6.77
CA VAL A 162 -6.23 -22.56 7.69
C VAL A 162 -6.24 -21.25 6.92
N HIS A 163 -7.20 -20.38 7.23
CA HIS A 163 -7.31 -19.06 6.64
C HIS A 163 -6.60 -17.99 7.47
N TYR A 164 -5.79 -17.17 6.81
CA TYR A 164 -4.92 -16.17 7.43
C TYR A 164 -5.22 -14.76 6.92
N VAL A 165 -4.93 -13.79 7.79
CA VAL A 165 -4.96 -12.36 7.48
C VAL A 165 -3.58 -11.76 7.77
N GLU A 166 -3.04 -11.03 6.81
CA GLU A 166 -1.84 -10.24 6.96
C GLU A 166 -2.10 -9.03 7.88
N GLN A 167 -1.26 -8.86 8.90
CA GLN A 167 -1.30 -7.68 9.77
C GLN A 167 -0.18 -6.69 9.47
N TRP A 168 0.97 -7.21 9.03
CA TRP A 168 2.13 -6.47 8.55
C TRP A 168 2.65 -7.16 7.30
N PRO A 169 3.34 -6.45 6.39
CA PRO A 169 3.86 -7.05 5.16
C PRO A 169 4.64 -8.34 5.43
N GLY A 170 4.14 -9.47 4.93
CA GLY A 170 4.69 -10.81 5.11
C GLY A 170 4.29 -11.54 6.41
N ASP A 171 3.64 -10.87 7.37
CA ASP A 171 3.24 -11.40 8.67
C ASP A 171 1.75 -11.76 8.72
N TYR A 172 1.48 -13.06 8.80
CA TYR A 172 0.14 -13.62 8.78
C TYR A 172 -0.32 -14.09 10.16
N VAL A 173 -1.61 -13.90 10.43
CA VAL A 173 -2.27 -14.34 11.65
C VAL A 173 -3.52 -15.14 11.29
N PRO A 174 -3.77 -16.30 11.95
CA PRO A 174 -5.02 -17.04 11.75
C PRO A 174 -6.24 -16.13 11.94
N VAL A 175 -7.22 -16.24 11.04
CA VAL A 175 -8.31 -15.26 10.97
C VAL A 175 -9.15 -15.18 12.26
N ALA A 176 -9.27 -16.28 13.03
CA ALA A 176 -10.00 -16.32 14.31
C ALA A 176 -9.34 -15.47 15.41
N GLU A 177 -8.05 -15.19 15.32
CA GLU A 177 -7.32 -14.35 16.29
C GLU A 177 -7.51 -12.85 16.01
N THR A 178 -8.03 -12.52 14.83
CA THR A 178 -8.23 -11.13 14.41
C THR A 178 -9.50 -10.52 15.01
N ARG A 179 -9.63 -9.20 14.90
CA ARG A 179 -10.87 -8.49 15.27
C ARG A 179 -12.09 -8.92 14.45
N PHE A 180 -11.89 -9.49 13.25
CA PHE A 180 -13.00 -9.87 12.37
C PHE A 180 -13.83 -11.02 12.96
N ALA A 181 -13.17 -11.96 13.64
CA ALA A 181 -13.81 -13.09 14.31
C ALA A 181 -14.59 -12.69 15.56
N LYS A 182 -14.26 -11.52 16.14
CA LYS A 182 -14.91 -10.95 17.32
C LYS A 182 -16.05 -9.99 16.96
N GLU A 183 -16.39 -9.86 15.68
CA GLU A 183 -17.49 -8.98 15.25
C GLU A 183 -18.83 -9.52 15.77
N PRO A 184 -19.65 -8.71 16.49
CA PRO A 184 -20.86 -9.19 17.16
C PRO A 184 -21.91 -9.86 16.25
N ARG A 185 -21.96 -9.48 14.96
CA ARG A 185 -22.95 -10.03 14.01
C ARG A 185 -22.55 -11.37 13.43
N PHE A 186 -21.26 -11.59 13.21
CA PHE A 186 -20.74 -12.78 12.56
C PHE A 186 -19.57 -13.37 13.36
N PRO A 187 -19.75 -13.68 14.66
CA PRO A 187 -18.68 -14.25 15.44
C PRO A 187 -18.35 -15.66 14.94
N PHE A 188 -17.07 -16.02 15.02
CA PHE A 188 -16.59 -17.37 14.81
C PHE A 188 -15.30 -17.60 15.60
N THR A 189 -14.93 -18.87 15.78
CA THR A 189 -13.78 -19.27 16.62
C THR A 189 -12.74 -20.10 15.89
N HIS A 190 -13.05 -20.59 14.69
CA HIS A 190 -12.14 -21.43 13.90
C HIS A 190 -11.46 -20.65 12.77
N SER A 191 -10.16 -20.86 12.61
CA SER A 191 -9.38 -20.43 11.44
C SER A 191 -9.24 -21.53 10.40
N ASP A 192 -9.28 -22.80 10.82
CA ASP A 192 -9.44 -23.95 9.92
C ASP A 192 -10.83 -23.88 9.25
N LEU A 193 -10.85 -23.93 7.92
CA LEU A 193 -12.07 -23.70 7.15
C LEU A 193 -13.08 -24.84 7.32
N ALA A 194 -12.64 -26.08 7.52
CA ALA A 194 -13.56 -27.21 7.77
C ALA A 194 -14.26 -27.07 9.14
N GLY A 195 -13.51 -26.69 10.17
CA GLY A 195 -14.03 -26.33 11.50
C GLY A 195 -14.96 -25.12 11.45
N TRP A 196 -14.60 -24.09 10.67
CA TRP A 196 -15.45 -22.92 10.45
C TRP A 196 -16.77 -23.31 9.77
N VAL A 197 -16.74 -24.16 8.73
CA VAL A 197 -17.96 -24.68 8.09
C VAL A 197 -18.83 -25.42 9.10
N ALA A 198 -18.24 -26.25 9.95
CA ALA A 198 -18.99 -26.98 10.98
C ALA A 198 -19.64 -26.05 12.02
N GLU A 199 -18.91 -25.04 12.48
CA GLU A 199 -19.41 -24.00 13.38
C GLU A 199 -20.57 -23.23 12.75
N ARG A 200 -20.37 -22.71 11.53
CA ARG A 200 -21.36 -21.85 10.85
C ARG A 200 -22.60 -22.60 10.39
N SER A 201 -22.45 -23.87 10.01
CA SER A 201 -23.57 -24.76 9.68
C SER A 201 -24.27 -25.35 10.91
N ARG A 202 -23.84 -24.97 12.13
CA ARG A 202 -24.37 -25.49 13.41
C ARG A 202 -24.35 -27.02 13.48
N GLY A 203 -23.27 -27.61 12.96
CA GLY A 203 -23.06 -29.06 12.96
C GLY A 203 -23.79 -29.82 11.85
N ARG A 204 -24.51 -29.16 10.94
CA ARG A 204 -25.11 -29.83 9.76
C ARG A 204 -24.06 -30.52 8.90
N PHE A 205 -22.90 -29.88 8.75
CA PHE A 205 -21.70 -30.52 8.21
C PHE A 205 -20.68 -30.66 9.34
N SER A 206 -20.16 -31.85 9.59
CA SER A 206 -19.00 -32.01 10.48
C SER A 206 -17.72 -31.71 9.69
N ALA A 207 -16.67 -31.21 10.35
CA ALA A 207 -15.39 -30.90 9.69
C ALA A 207 -14.80 -32.08 8.89
N GLN A 208 -15.02 -33.32 9.35
CA GLN A 208 -14.57 -34.55 8.64
C GLN A 208 -15.31 -34.83 7.32
N HIS A 209 -16.48 -34.23 7.12
CA HIS A 209 -17.30 -34.35 5.92
C HIS A 209 -17.21 -33.08 5.04
N VAL A 210 -16.20 -32.25 5.27
CA VAL A 210 -15.87 -31.11 4.42
C VAL A 210 -14.68 -31.52 3.56
N THR A 211 -14.86 -31.58 2.25
CA THR A 211 -13.75 -31.82 1.33
C THR A 211 -12.79 -30.62 1.37
N THR A 212 -11.53 -30.87 1.71
CA THR A 212 -10.47 -29.85 1.64
C THR A 212 -9.63 -30.11 0.41
N ILE A 213 -9.45 -29.10 -0.44
CA ILE A 213 -8.51 -29.12 -1.57
C ILE A 213 -7.25 -28.37 -1.12
N PRO A 214 -6.24 -29.10 -0.63
CA PRO A 214 -5.03 -28.50 -0.06
C PRO A 214 -4.10 -27.93 -1.13
N LEU A 215 -3.17 -27.08 -0.71
CA LEU A 215 -2.29 -26.33 -1.60
C LEU A 215 -1.40 -27.23 -2.47
N ASP A 216 -0.99 -28.41 -1.98
CA ASP A 216 -0.23 -29.39 -2.75
C ASP A 216 -1.04 -29.97 -3.92
N VAL A 217 -2.34 -30.22 -3.74
CA VAL A 217 -3.24 -30.61 -4.84
C VAL A 217 -3.43 -29.46 -5.82
N VAL A 218 -3.69 -28.25 -5.32
CA VAL A 218 -3.88 -27.05 -6.17
C VAL A 218 -2.66 -26.82 -7.06
N ARG A 219 -1.45 -26.99 -6.52
CA ARG A 219 -0.19 -26.78 -7.25
C ARG A 219 0.32 -28.00 -8.00
N THR A 220 -0.24 -29.20 -7.75
CA THR A 220 -0.05 -30.36 -8.62
C THR A 220 -0.71 -30.13 -9.98
N GLY A 221 -1.89 -29.50 -9.97
CA GLY A 221 -2.51 -28.95 -11.17
C GLY A 221 -4.02 -29.13 -11.26
N PRO A 222 -4.65 -28.52 -12.28
CA PRO A 222 -6.10 -28.47 -12.38
C PRO A 222 -6.79 -29.83 -12.49
N GLU A 223 -6.14 -30.81 -13.11
CA GLU A 223 -6.65 -32.18 -13.23
C GLU A 223 -6.73 -32.86 -11.85
N ALA A 224 -5.79 -32.58 -10.96
CA ALA A 224 -5.81 -33.09 -9.59
C ALA A 224 -6.96 -32.46 -8.78
N VAL A 225 -7.17 -31.15 -8.96
CA VAL A 225 -8.34 -30.44 -8.40
C VAL A 225 -9.65 -31.05 -8.94
N ALA A 226 -9.76 -31.24 -10.25
CA ALA A 226 -10.93 -31.83 -10.89
C ALA A 226 -11.21 -33.26 -10.35
N ALA A 227 -10.18 -34.08 -10.19
CA ALA A 227 -10.28 -35.44 -9.65
C ALA A 227 -10.86 -35.48 -8.22
N MET A 228 -10.60 -34.47 -7.40
CA MET A 228 -11.26 -34.35 -6.09
C MET A 228 -12.73 -33.92 -6.25
N LEU A 229 -12.99 -32.92 -7.09
CA LEU A 229 -14.33 -32.35 -7.31
C LEU A 229 -15.33 -33.35 -7.90
N VAL A 230 -14.89 -34.26 -8.78
CA VAL A 230 -15.77 -35.26 -9.41
C VAL A 230 -16.29 -36.31 -8.44
N ASN A 231 -15.78 -36.38 -7.20
CA ASN A 231 -16.25 -37.29 -6.15
C ASN A 231 -17.26 -36.65 -5.18
N VAL A 232 -17.36 -35.32 -5.17
CA VAL A 232 -18.26 -34.56 -4.27
C VAL A 232 -19.73 -34.69 -4.70
N ARG A 233 -20.65 -34.87 -3.75
CA ARG A 233 -22.09 -35.04 -4.00
C ARG A 233 -22.93 -34.29 -2.97
N HIS A 234 -24.22 -34.09 -3.29
CA HIS A 234 -25.25 -33.67 -2.33
C HIS A 234 -24.99 -32.31 -1.65
N GLY A 235 -24.41 -31.35 -2.37
CA GLY A 235 -24.16 -30.00 -1.86
C GLY A 235 -23.10 -29.95 -0.76
N GLU A 236 -22.16 -30.92 -0.75
CA GLU A 236 -21.08 -30.96 0.23
C GLU A 236 -20.22 -29.69 0.16
N PRO A 237 -19.87 -29.08 1.30
CA PRO A 237 -18.94 -27.96 1.35
C PRO A 237 -17.53 -28.40 0.96
N ILE A 238 -16.90 -27.59 0.11
CA ILE A 238 -15.53 -27.77 -0.34
C ILE A 238 -14.75 -26.53 0.07
N VAL A 239 -13.64 -26.68 0.77
CA VAL A 239 -12.75 -25.56 1.14
C VAL A 239 -11.45 -25.68 0.38
N VAL A 240 -10.88 -24.55 -0.03
CA VAL A 240 -9.76 -24.54 -0.97
C VAL A 240 -8.63 -23.65 -0.46
N ASP A 241 -7.42 -24.18 -0.54
CA ASP A 241 -6.19 -23.43 -0.30
C ASP A 241 -5.83 -22.55 -1.51
N ALA A 242 -5.34 -21.34 -1.26
CA ALA A 242 -4.82 -20.45 -2.28
C ALA A 242 -4.00 -19.33 -1.64
N VAL A 243 -2.85 -19.04 -2.25
CA VAL A 243 -1.90 -18.01 -1.78
C VAL A 243 -1.69 -16.94 -2.85
N VAL A 244 -1.71 -17.32 -4.13
CA VAL A 244 -1.52 -16.43 -5.29
C VAL A 244 -2.63 -16.61 -6.34
N GLU A 245 -2.67 -15.76 -7.36
CA GLU A 245 -3.67 -15.83 -8.43
C GLU A 245 -3.60 -17.14 -9.23
N GLU A 246 -2.39 -17.66 -9.44
CA GLU A 246 -2.13 -18.92 -10.11
C GLU A 246 -2.80 -20.11 -9.40
N ASP A 247 -2.79 -20.10 -8.07
CA ASP A 247 -3.51 -21.09 -7.26
C ASP A 247 -5.02 -20.99 -7.52
N LEU A 248 -5.57 -19.77 -7.56
CA LEU A 248 -6.99 -19.52 -7.87
C LEU A 248 -7.36 -19.95 -9.30
N ARG A 249 -6.48 -19.75 -10.27
CA ARG A 249 -6.65 -20.18 -11.67
C ARG A 249 -6.64 -21.70 -11.80
N SER A 250 -5.75 -22.38 -11.07
CA SER A 250 -5.75 -23.86 -11.01
C SER A 250 -7.09 -24.39 -10.52
N VAL A 251 -7.64 -23.79 -9.46
CA VAL A 251 -8.96 -24.13 -8.91
C VAL A 251 -10.08 -23.85 -9.91
N ALA A 252 -10.03 -22.70 -10.58
CA ALA A 252 -11.00 -22.32 -11.61
C ALA A 252 -11.03 -23.31 -12.79
N ILE A 253 -9.86 -23.71 -13.30
CA ILE A 253 -9.74 -24.71 -14.37
C ILE A 253 -10.29 -26.06 -13.88
N GLY A 254 -9.90 -26.51 -12.68
CA GLY A 254 -10.40 -27.75 -12.10
C GLY A 254 -11.94 -27.78 -11.98
N LEU A 255 -12.56 -26.64 -11.65
CA LEU A 255 -14.02 -26.50 -11.65
C LEU A 255 -14.63 -26.60 -13.04
N HIS A 256 -14.02 -25.97 -14.06
CA HIS A 256 -14.52 -26.06 -15.43
C HIS A 256 -14.39 -27.48 -15.98
N LEU A 257 -13.29 -28.19 -15.67
CA LEU A 257 -13.09 -29.60 -16.02
C LEU A 257 -14.15 -30.48 -15.36
N ALA A 258 -14.39 -30.34 -14.06
CA ALA A 258 -15.43 -31.10 -13.35
C ALA A 258 -16.84 -30.79 -13.91
N ARG A 259 -17.10 -29.53 -14.30
CA ARG A 259 -18.36 -29.14 -14.97
C ARG A 259 -18.53 -29.78 -16.34
N ALA A 260 -17.45 -29.94 -17.10
CA ALA A 260 -17.47 -30.66 -18.37
C ALA A 260 -17.88 -32.14 -18.18
N GLU A 261 -17.61 -32.72 -17.02
CA GLU A 261 -18.12 -34.05 -16.61
C GLU A 261 -19.55 -34.03 -16.02
N GLY A 262 -20.25 -32.89 -16.12
CA GLY A 262 -21.64 -32.73 -15.68
C GLY A 262 -21.82 -32.38 -14.21
N LYS A 263 -20.74 -32.07 -13.48
CA LYS A 263 -20.81 -31.58 -12.10
C LYS A 263 -21.35 -30.16 -12.04
N ARG A 264 -22.07 -29.84 -10.96
CA ARG A 264 -22.59 -28.48 -10.71
C ARG A 264 -22.16 -27.98 -9.35
N PHE A 265 -21.71 -26.73 -9.29
CA PHE A 265 -21.20 -26.12 -8.08
C PHE A 265 -21.75 -24.72 -7.90
N VAL A 266 -22.16 -24.40 -6.66
CA VAL A 266 -22.32 -23.02 -6.20
C VAL A 266 -21.02 -22.59 -5.55
N CYS A 267 -20.54 -21.39 -5.85
CA CYS A 267 -19.31 -20.87 -5.26
C CYS A 267 -19.65 -19.83 -4.19
N ARG A 268 -18.93 -19.81 -3.07
CA ARG A 268 -18.86 -18.69 -2.14
C ARG A 268 -17.43 -18.20 -2.09
N SER A 269 -17.16 -16.96 -2.49
CA SER A 269 -15.77 -16.51 -2.61
C SER A 269 -15.53 -15.06 -2.27
N ALA A 270 -14.25 -14.72 -2.09
CA ALA A 270 -13.76 -13.35 -2.13
C ALA A 270 -13.67 -12.83 -3.59
N PRO A 271 -13.36 -11.53 -3.82
CA PRO A 271 -13.35 -10.92 -5.16
C PRO A 271 -12.44 -11.59 -6.21
N PRO A 272 -11.17 -11.93 -5.95
CA PRO A 272 -10.25 -12.42 -7.00
C PRO A 272 -10.70 -13.72 -7.65
N PHE A 273 -11.34 -14.61 -6.88
CA PHE A 273 -11.77 -15.88 -7.43
C PHE A 273 -12.84 -15.72 -8.53
N VAL A 274 -13.63 -14.64 -8.51
CA VAL A 274 -14.57 -14.36 -9.59
C VAL A 274 -13.83 -14.08 -10.90
N ARG A 275 -12.78 -13.24 -10.83
CA ARG A 275 -11.88 -12.93 -11.95
C ARG A 275 -11.19 -14.20 -12.45
N ALA A 276 -10.60 -14.98 -11.54
CA ALA A 276 -9.95 -16.24 -11.87
C ALA A 276 -10.93 -17.21 -12.54
N LEU A 277 -12.13 -17.41 -11.99
CA LEU A 277 -13.18 -18.26 -12.56
C LEU A 277 -13.57 -17.83 -13.98
N VAL A 278 -13.60 -16.53 -14.26
CA VAL A 278 -13.91 -16.04 -15.59
C VAL A 278 -12.71 -15.93 -16.54
N GLY A 279 -11.50 -16.30 -16.12
CA GLY A 279 -10.31 -16.16 -16.96
C GLY A 279 -10.11 -14.72 -17.43
N GLN A 280 -10.25 -13.75 -16.53
CA GLN A 280 -9.86 -12.36 -16.78
C GLN A 280 -8.48 -12.10 -16.17
N GLU A 281 -7.62 -11.34 -16.87
CA GLU A 281 -6.31 -10.95 -16.35
C GLU A 281 -6.43 -9.99 -15.15
N ILE A 282 -5.41 -9.97 -14.29
CA ILE A 282 -5.30 -8.96 -13.25
C ILE A 282 -5.15 -7.61 -13.95
N ALA A 283 -6.14 -6.74 -13.77
CA ALA A 283 -6.10 -5.43 -14.37
C ALA A 283 -5.18 -4.49 -13.59
N ARG A 284 -4.36 -3.74 -14.32
CA ARG A 284 -3.65 -2.59 -13.76
C ARG A 284 -4.67 -1.57 -13.21
N PRO A 285 -4.31 -0.80 -12.17
CA PRO A 285 -5.11 0.34 -11.77
C PRO A 285 -5.34 1.34 -12.90
N LEU A 286 -6.49 2.00 -12.87
CA LEU A 286 -6.85 3.06 -13.80
C LEU A 286 -5.91 4.26 -13.62
N SER A 287 -5.46 4.79 -14.76
CA SER A 287 -4.65 5.99 -14.87
C SER A 287 -5.52 7.24 -15.03
N VAL A 288 -4.91 8.42 -14.94
CA VAL A 288 -5.57 9.69 -15.29
C VAL A 288 -6.12 9.64 -16.71
N GLU A 289 -5.35 9.11 -17.65
CA GLU A 289 -5.75 9.01 -19.06
C GLU A 289 -6.98 8.10 -19.24
N ASP A 290 -7.05 6.99 -18.51
CA ASP A 290 -8.22 6.10 -18.56
C ASP A 290 -9.47 6.79 -18.00
N ILE A 291 -9.33 7.55 -16.91
CA ILE A 291 -10.45 8.29 -16.28
C ILE A 291 -10.95 9.39 -17.20
N GLN A 292 -10.05 10.15 -17.82
CA GLN A 292 -10.39 11.17 -18.80
C GLN A 292 -11.09 10.55 -20.02
N ALA A 293 -10.64 9.39 -20.50
CA ALA A 293 -11.31 8.66 -21.57
C ALA A 293 -12.74 8.22 -21.17
N ILE A 294 -12.93 7.74 -19.94
CA ILE A 294 -14.25 7.38 -19.39
C ILE A 294 -15.18 8.60 -19.35
N GLN A 295 -14.67 9.74 -18.86
CA GLN A 295 -15.41 10.99 -18.78
C GLN A 295 -15.77 11.52 -20.18
N ALA A 296 -14.83 11.48 -21.13
CA ALA A 296 -15.03 11.90 -22.51
C ALA A 296 -16.07 11.03 -23.24
N GLU A 297 -16.04 9.70 -23.06
CA GLU A 297 -17.04 8.76 -23.60
C GLU A 297 -18.47 9.11 -23.16
N SER A 298 -18.60 9.73 -21.97
CA SER A 298 -19.88 10.10 -21.37
C SER A 298 -20.18 11.60 -21.37
N GLU A 299 -19.38 12.41 -22.09
CA GLU A 299 -19.51 13.87 -22.15
C GLU A 299 -19.51 14.57 -20.77
N ILE A 300 -18.77 14.01 -19.80
CA ILE A 300 -18.63 14.57 -18.46
C ILE A 300 -17.51 15.62 -18.47
N PRO A 301 -17.80 16.91 -18.19
CA PRO A 301 -16.78 17.95 -18.16
C PRO A 301 -15.91 17.86 -16.91
N GLU A 302 -14.74 18.48 -16.97
CA GLU A 302 -13.93 18.76 -15.78
C GLU A 302 -14.70 19.64 -14.79
N GLY A 303 -14.43 19.44 -13.50
CA GLY A 303 -15.20 20.05 -12.44
C GLY A 303 -15.02 19.36 -11.10
N PRO A 304 -15.79 19.80 -10.09
CA PRO A 304 -15.63 19.33 -8.73
C PRO A 304 -16.22 17.92 -8.54
N GLY A 305 -15.63 17.18 -7.62
CA GLY A 305 -16.14 15.90 -7.16
C GLY A 305 -16.73 15.95 -5.76
N LEU A 306 -17.64 15.00 -5.50
CA LEU A 306 -18.24 14.78 -4.19
C LEU A 306 -17.62 13.55 -3.53
N ILE A 307 -17.02 13.72 -2.35
CA ILE A 307 -16.45 12.63 -1.55
C ILE A 307 -17.34 12.40 -0.32
N VAL A 308 -17.95 11.22 -0.19
CA VAL A 308 -18.83 10.86 0.92
C VAL A 308 -18.15 9.81 1.79
N VAL A 309 -17.84 10.18 3.04
CA VAL A 309 -17.09 9.35 3.98
C VAL A 309 -17.98 8.91 5.15
N GLY A 310 -18.12 7.59 5.31
CA GLY A 310 -18.84 6.99 6.44
C GLY A 310 -18.11 7.05 7.78
N THR A 311 -18.63 6.30 8.75
CA THR A 311 -18.15 6.31 10.14
C THR A 311 -16.63 6.10 10.23
N PRO A 312 -15.89 6.97 10.95
CA PRO A 312 -14.45 6.91 10.99
C PRO A 312 -13.94 5.74 11.84
N ASN A 313 -13.22 4.82 11.20
CA ASN A 313 -12.32 3.88 11.87
C ASN A 313 -10.87 4.42 11.84
N PRO A 314 -9.89 3.81 12.55
CA PRO A 314 -8.51 4.31 12.58
C PRO A 314 -7.90 4.55 11.20
N LEU A 315 -8.08 3.61 10.26
CA LEU A 315 -7.56 3.74 8.90
C LEU A 315 -8.25 4.88 8.13
N THR A 316 -9.58 4.95 8.16
CA THR A 316 -10.34 6.05 7.54
C THR A 316 -9.90 7.42 8.07
N ARG A 317 -9.57 7.55 9.37
CA ARG A 317 -9.07 8.82 9.92
C ARG A 317 -7.72 9.21 9.35
N ARG A 318 -6.78 8.27 9.24
CA ARG A 318 -5.46 8.54 8.66
C ARG A 318 -5.58 8.91 7.17
N GLN A 319 -6.44 8.21 6.43
CA GLN A 319 -6.70 8.52 5.02
C GLN A 319 -7.39 9.86 4.77
N VAL A 320 -8.31 10.27 5.65
CA VAL A 320 -8.89 11.61 5.58
C VAL A 320 -7.84 12.67 5.87
N ARG A 321 -6.99 12.47 6.89
CA ARG A 321 -5.89 13.40 7.21
C ARG A 321 -4.89 13.52 6.05
N ALA A 322 -4.52 12.41 5.42
CA ALA A 322 -3.64 12.42 4.25
C ALA A 322 -4.26 13.23 3.08
N LEU A 323 -5.56 13.03 2.80
CA LEU A 323 -6.28 13.81 1.79
C LEU A 323 -6.30 15.31 2.12
N GLU A 324 -6.58 15.67 3.38
CA GLU A 324 -6.60 17.07 3.85
C GLU A 324 -5.22 17.73 3.82
N ALA A 325 -4.16 16.97 4.14
CA ALA A 325 -2.79 17.45 4.09
C ALA A 325 -2.31 17.67 2.65
N ARG A 326 -2.72 16.79 1.72
CA ARG A 326 -2.30 16.85 0.33
C ARG A 326 -2.96 17.98 -0.45
N ARG A 327 -4.20 18.35 -0.10
CA ARG A 327 -4.90 19.44 -0.76
C ARG A 327 -5.99 20.09 0.09
N PRO A 328 -6.23 21.40 -0.08
CA PRO A 328 -7.41 22.05 0.47
C PRO A 328 -8.68 21.38 -0.04
N ILE A 329 -9.46 20.81 0.88
CA ILE A 329 -10.77 20.23 0.60
C ILE A 329 -11.78 20.78 1.60
N ARG A 330 -12.96 21.18 1.12
CA ARG A 330 -14.02 21.67 2.01
C ARG A 330 -14.68 20.48 2.68
N GLU A 331 -14.45 20.32 3.98
CA GLU A 331 -15.20 19.36 4.80
C GLU A 331 -16.58 19.94 5.19
N VAL A 332 -17.62 19.13 5.02
CA VAL A 332 -18.97 19.36 5.55
C VAL A 332 -19.38 18.17 6.42
N SER A 333 -19.59 18.42 7.70
CA SER A 333 -19.83 17.37 8.69
C SER A 333 -21.32 17.09 8.91
N ILE A 334 -21.70 15.81 8.90
CA ILE A 334 -23.01 15.31 9.28
C ILE A 334 -22.98 14.93 10.76
N ALA A 335 -23.64 15.73 11.61
CA ALA A 335 -23.82 15.44 13.02
C ALA A 335 -24.92 14.38 13.22
N ALA A 336 -24.52 13.13 13.47
CA ALA A 336 -25.46 12.01 13.68
C ALA A 336 -26.57 12.30 14.71
N PRO A 337 -26.31 12.92 15.89
CA PRO A 337 -27.37 13.25 16.85
C PRO A 337 -28.47 14.14 16.28
N ALA A 338 -28.10 15.13 15.47
CA ALA A 338 -29.05 16.06 14.88
C ALA A 338 -30.00 15.34 13.92
N LEU A 339 -29.60 14.20 13.33
CA LEU A 339 -30.45 13.40 12.46
C LEU A 339 -31.50 12.57 13.21
N LEU A 340 -31.35 12.42 14.53
CA LEU A 340 -32.18 11.55 15.35
C LEU A 340 -33.23 12.33 16.17
N ASP A 341 -33.21 13.66 16.12
CA ASP A 341 -34.12 14.55 16.86
C ASP A 341 -34.73 15.65 15.98
N SER A 342 -35.40 16.62 16.61
CA SER A 342 -36.12 17.70 15.93
C SER A 342 -35.23 18.65 15.10
N ARG A 343 -33.90 18.60 15.26
CA ARG A 343 -32.96 19.43 14.49
C ARG A 343 -32.70 18.90 13.08
N ARG A 344 -33.19 17.69 12.76
CA ARG A 344 -32.90 16.98 11.50
C ARG A 344 -33.09 17.84 10.27
N GLU A 345 -34.25 18.47 10.10
CA GLU A 345 -34.58 19.22 8.87
C GLU A 345 -33.62 20.37 8.64
N GLY A 346 -33.38 21.19 9.67
CA GLY A 346 -32.43 22.31 9.59
C GLY A 346 -30.99 21.85 9.35
N HIS A 347 -30.56 20.77 10.02
CA HIS A 347 -29.21 20.22 9.84
C HIS A 347 -28.99 19.65 8.44
N VAL A 348 -29.97 18.92 7.90
CA VAL A 348 -29.91 18.37 6.54
C VAL A 348 -29.80 19.49 5.51
N GLU A 349 -30.64 20.52 5.58
CA GLU A 349 -30.57 21.65 4.64
C GLU A 349 -29.25 22.43 4.77
N GLN A 350 -28.74 22.62 6.00
CA GLN A 350 -27.44 23.26 6.24
C GLN A 350 -26.29 22.49 5.58
N VAL A 351 -26.27 21.16 5.70
CA VAL A 351 -25.27 20.30 5.06
C VAL A 351 -25.36 20.40 3.54
N ILE A 352 -26.58 20.33 2.98
CA ILE A 352 -26.80 20.46 1.54
C ILE A 352 -26.27 21.80 1.03
N GLN A 353 -26.67 22.91 1.66
CA GLN A 353 -26.27 24.24 1.23
C GLN A 353 -24.75 24.41 1.32
N SER A 354 -24.14 24.00 2.43
CA SER A 354 -22.69 24.10 2.62
C SER A 354 -21.91 23.27 1.59
N ALA A 355 -22.42 22.11 1.21
CA ALA A 355 -21.80 21.26 0.21
C ALA A 355 -21.95 21.84 -1.20
N VAL A 356 -23.13 22.34 -1.56
CA VAL A 356 -23.36 22.99 -2.87
C VAL A 356 -22.51 24.25 -3.03
N ASP A 357 -22.41 25.08 -1.99
CA ASP A 357 -21.56 26.28 -2.00
C ASP A 357 -20.06 25.93 -2.09
N GLY A 358 -19.65 24.85 -1.42
CA GLY A 358 -18.29 24.33 -1.51
C GLY A 358 -17.94 23.83 -2.91
N LEU A 359 -18.86 23.15 -3.59
CA LEU A 359 -18.65 22.59 -4.92
C LEU A 359 -18.42 23.69 -5.97
N ALA A 360 -18.91 24.91 -5.75
CA ALA A 360 -18.60 26.05 -6.62
C ALA A 360 -17.10 26.43 -6.63
N HIS A 361 -16.32 25.97 -5.63
CA HIS A 361 -14.91 26.34 -5.43
C HIS A 361 -13.95 25.15 -5.51
N GLY A 362 -14.45 23.92 -5.63
CA GLY A 362 -13.62 22.71 -5.72
C GLY A 362 -14.29 21.47 -5.14
N ASN A 363 -13.47 20.44 -4.88
CA ASN A 363 -13.96 19.19 -4.31
C ASN A 363 -14.52 19.39 -2.89
N VAL A 364 -15.59 18.67 -2.57
CA VAL A 364 -16.23 18.70 -1.25
C VAL A 364 -16.25 17.31 -0.64
N MET A 365 -15.87 17.23 0.63
CA MET A 365 -15.99 16.03 1.44
C MET A 365 -17.16 16.16 2.42
N VAL A 366 -18.17 15.31 2.27
CA VAL A 366 -19.27 15.15 3.23
C VAL A 366 -18.97 13.96 4.14
N ARG A 367 -18.81 14.20 5.43
CA ARG A 367 -18.35 13.19 6.39
C ARG A 367 -19.34 13.00 7.53
N LEU A 368 -19.61 11.74 7.90
CA LEU A 368 -20.35 11.44 9.13
C LEU A 368 -19.44 11.65 10.35
N ALA A 369 -19.73 12.65 11.19
CA ALA A 369 -18.95 12.95 12.38
C ALA A 369 -19.02 11.83 13.43
N GLN A 370 -17.93 11.66 14.17
CA GLN A 370 -17.84 10.70 15.26
C GLN A 370 -18.68 11.16 16.46
N MET A 371 -19.32 10.22 17.14
CA MET A 371 -19.88 10.43 18.47
C MET A 371 -18.79 10.16 19.50
N GLU A 372 -18.40 11.16 20.30
CA GLU A 372 -17.76 10.91 21.59
C GLU A 372 -18.86 10.45 22.55
N VAL A 373 -19.08 9.14 22.63
CA VAL A 373 -19.86 8.56 23.72
C VAL A 373 -19.03 7.45 24.33
N ASP A 374 -18.48 7.73 25.51
CA ASP A 374 -18.14 6.72 26.51
C ASP A 374 -19.40 5.90 26.77
N THR A 375 -19.50 4.69 26.22
CA THR A 375 -20.18 3.52 26.79
C THR A 375 -20.29 2.43 25.74
N GLU A 376 -19.80 1.24 26.09
CA GLU A 376 -20.01 -0.04 25.40
C GLU A 376 -21.49 -0.50 25.33
N ALA A 377 -22.48 0.41 25.42
CA ALA A 377 -23.88 0.07 25.71
C ALA A 377 -24.93 0.57 24.69
N LYS A 378 -24.56 1.27 23.62
CA LYS A 378 -25.49 1.59 22.52
C LYS A 378 -24.80 1.34 21.18
N GLY A 379 -25.36 0.42 20.41
CA GLY A 379 -24.74 -0.18 19.21
C GLY A 379 -24.37 0.80 18.10
N ASP A 380 -23.73 0.25 17.06
CA ASP A 380 -23.29 0.94 15.85
C ASP A 380 -24.44 1.74 15.19
N PHE A 381 -24.48 3.04 15.44
CA PHE A 381 -25.48 3.96 14.88
C PHE A 381 -25.43 4.05 13.34
N SER A 382 -24.36 3.58 12.68
CA SER A 382 -24.27 3.56 11.21
C SER A 382 -25.32 2.66 10.54
N LEU A 383 -26.03 1.87 11.35
CA LEU A 383 -27.17 1.03 10.95
C LEU A 383 -28.53 1.67 11.18
N ASP A 384 -28.60 2.85 11.81
CA ASP A 384 -29.89 3.50 12.03
C ASP A 384 -30.48 3.92 10.68
N PRO A 385 -31.66 3.39 10.29
CA PRO A 385 -32.27 3.71 9.00
C PRO A 385 -32.52 5.21 8.80
N ARG A 386 -32.62 6.01 9.87
CA ARG A 386 -32.74 7.47 9.81
C ARG A 386 -31.48 8.13 9.26
N ILE A 387 -30.29 7.64 9.64
CA ILE A 387 -29.02 8.16 9.15
C ILE A 387 -28.89 7.85 7.65
N GLY A 388 -29.18 6.61 7.25
CA GLY A 388 -29.21 6.23 5.83
C GLY A 388 -30.15 7.09 5.00
N ARG A 389 -31.37 7.37 5.50
CA ARG A 389 -32.32 8.27 4.83
C ARG A 389 -31.80 9.70 4.70
N ALA A 390 -31.13 10.22 5.72
CA ALA A 390 -30.55 11.57 5.67
C ALA A 390 -29.38 11.64 4.67
N ILE A 391 -28.47 10.65 4.67
CA ILE A 391 -27.39 10.57 3.67
C ILE A 391 -27.99 10.51 2.26
N ASN A 392 -29.06 9.73 2.06
CA ASN A 392 -29.74 9.66 0.78
C ASN A 392 -30.30 11.03 0.35
N GLU A 393 -31.01 11.71 1.24
CA GLU A 393 -31.58 13.04 0.99
C GLU A 393 -30.50 14.07 0.65
N ILE A 394 -29.42 14.11 1.45
CA ILE A 394 -28.28 15.00 1.25
C ILE A 394 -27.65 14.77 -0.13
N CYS A 395 -27.28 13.52 -0.44
CA CYS A 395 -26.61 13.20 -1.71
C CYS A 395 -27.52 13.46 -2.92
N TYR A 396 -28.80 13.12 -2.81
CA TYR A 396 -29.80 13.39 -3.84
C TYR A 396 -29.90 14.89 -4.13
N GLN A 397 -30.01 15.72 -3.09
CA GLN A 397 -30.15 17.17 -3.25
C GLN A 397 -28.87 17.83 -3.76
N ILE A 398 -27.69 17.39 -3.32
CA ILE A 398 -26.41 17.88 -3.83
C ILE A 398 -26.30 17.61 -5.33
N ALA A 399 -26.48 16.36 -5.77
CA ALA A 399 -26.38 15.99 -7.19
C ALA A 399 -27.44 16.66 -8.07
N LYS A 400 -28.59 17.02 -7.50
CA LYS A 400 -29.62 17.79 -8.21
C LYS A 400 -29.24 19.27 -8.39
N ARG A 401 -28.49 19.85 -7.44
CA ARG A 401 -28.17 21.28 -7.38
C ARG A 401 -26.78 21.61 -7.96
N ALA A 402 -25.89 20.62 -8.09
CA ALA A 402 -24.53 20.79 -8.58
C ALA A 402 -24.18 19.73 -9.64
N LYS A 403 -23.41 20.12 -10.66
CA LYS A 403 -22.81 19.18 -11.61
C LYS A 403 -21.55 18.58 -10.98
N LEU A 404 -21.44 17.27 -11.03
CA LEU A 404 -20.34 16.51 -10.42
C LEU A 404 -19.52 15.83 -11.53
N SER A 405 -18.20 15.94 -11.45
CA SER A 405 -17.28 15.28 -12.39
C SER A 405 -16.84 13.89 -11.91
N PHE A 406 -16.99 13.62 -10.62
CA PHE A 406 -16.86 12.29 -10.02
C PHE A 406 -17.56 12.23 -8.66
N VAL A 407 -17.83 11.02 -8.18
CA VAL A 407 -18.33 10.75 -6.83
C VAL A 407 -17.51 9.63 -6.20
N VAL A 408 -17.01 9.84 -4.98
CA VAL A 408 -16.35 8.81 -4.17
C VAL A 408 -17.25 8.46 -3.00
N ALA A 409 -17.68 7.21 -2.89
CA ALA A 409 -18.40 6.72 -1.71
C ALA A 409 -17.52 5.74 -0.94
N ARG A 410 -17.23 6.09 0.32
CA ARG A 410 -16.35 5.32 1.20
C ARG A 410 -17.10 4.77 2.41
N GLY A 411 -17.03 3.46 2.58
CA GLY A 411 -17.64 2.72 3.68
C GLY A 411 -18.82 1.87 3.21
N GLY A 412 -18.94 0.65 3.74
CA GLY A 412 -19.85 -0.38 3.23
C GLY A 412 -21.28 0.08 3.05
N SER A 413 -21.94 0.47 4.14
CA SER A 413 -23.33 0.97 4.10
C SER A 413 -23.47 2.29 3.35
N VAL A 414 -22.45 3.15 3.39
CA VAL A 414 -22.48 4.47 2.73
C VAL A 414 -22.51 4.35 1.22
N VAL A 415 -21.74 3.44 0.64
CA VAL A 415 -21.78 3.17 -0.80
C VAL A 415 -23.20 2.85 -1.25
N GLN A 416 -23.92 2.01 -0.50
CA GLN A 416 -25.29 1.65 -0.83
C GLN A 416 -26.24 2.86 -0.78
N TYR A 417 -26.13 3.67 0.28
CA TYR A 417 -26.94 4.87 0.44
C TYR A 417 -26.69 5.86 -0.70
N VAL A 418 -25.43 6.16 -1.00
CA VAL A 418 -25.05 7.08 -2.09
C VAL A 418 -25.52 6.53 -3.44
N ALA A 419 -25.31 5.23 -3.74
CA ALA A 419 -25.78 4.62 -4.99
C ALA A 419 -27.30 4.74 -5.15
N GLN A 420 -28.08 4.46 -4.09
CA GLN A 420 -29.53 4.60 -4.10
C GLN A 420 -29.96 6.05 -4.28
N ALA A 421 -29.35 6.98 -3.56
CA ALA A 421 -29.63 8.41 -3.63
C ALA A 421 -29.45 8.97 -5.04
N LEU A 422 -28.40 8.52 -5.72
CA LEU A 422 -28.03 9.01 -7.04
C LEU A 422 -28.72 8.24 -8.17
N GLY A 423 -29.56 7.26 -7.84
CA GLY A 423 -30.33 6.47 -8.81
C GLY A 423 -29.46 5.51 -9.62
N VAL A 424 -28.29 5.13 -9.09
CA VAL A 424 -27.39 4.15 -9.69
C VAL A 424 -28.07 2.79 -9.62
N ARG A 425 -28.58 2.31 -10.76
CA ARG A 425 -29.28 1.01 -10.87
C ARG A 425 -28.54 0.05 -11.78
N ARG A 426 -28.07 0.54 -12.93
CA ARG A 426 -27.17 -0.16 -13.87
C ARG A 426 -25.85 0.57 -13.90
N SER A 427 -24.75 -0.17 -13.75
CA SER A 427 -23.43 0.37 -14.01
C SER A 427 -22.56 -0.64 -14.73
N LYS A 428 -21.44 -0.15 -15.24
CA LYS A 428 -20.34 -0.95 -15.75
C LYS A 428 -19.13 -0.75 -14.85
N VAL A 429 -18.50 -1.83 -14.41
CA VAL A 429 -17.22 -1.73 -13.68
C VAL A 429 -16.13 -1.41 -14.69
N ARG A 430 -15.44 -0.28 -14.54
CA ARG A 430 -14.35 0.11 -15.45
C ARG A 430 -12.99 -0.38 -15.01
N GLY A 431 -12.85 -0.73 -13.74
CA GLY A 431 -11.70 -1.42 -13.20
C GLY A 431 -11.23 -0.86 -11.85
N PRO A 432 -10.08 -1.37 -11.37
CA PRO A 432 -9.54 -0.96 -10.09
C PRO A 432 -8.98 0.46 -10.14
N MET A 433 -9.24 1.28 -9.13
CA MET A 433 -8.56 2.55 -8.89
C MET A 433 -7.22 2.34 -8.20
N LEU A 434 -7.07 1.27 -7.42
CA LEU A 434 -5.88 0.81 -6.68
C LEU A 434 -5.77 -0.72 -6.84
N ASP A 435 -4.58 -1.30 -6.67
CA ASP A 435 -4.28 -2.72 -6.94
C ASP A 435 -5.33 -3.67 -6.35
N GLY A 436 -6.33 -4.04 -7.15
CA GLY A 436 -7.42 -4.97 -6.81
C GLY A 436 -8.37 -4.58 -5.66
N ILE A 437 -8.30 -3.36 -5.09
CA ILE A 437 -8.99 -3.04 -3.80
C ILE A 437 -10.02 -1.89 -3.83
N VAL A 438 -10.13 -1.13 -4.92
CA VAL A 438 -11.12 -0.04 -5.05
C VAL A 438 -11.64 -0.05 -6.48
N SER A 439 -12.95 -0.07 -6.73
CA SER A 439 -13.50 -0.08 -8.11
C SER A 439 -14.07 1.27 -8.54
N LEU A 440 -13.86 1.63 -9.81
CA LEU A 440 -14.63 2.67 -10.48
C LEU A 440 -15.81 2.05 -11.23
N TRP A 441 -17.02 2.49 -10.90
CA TRP A 441 -18.23 2.18 -11.65
C TRP A 441 -18.59 3.36 -12.55
N GLN A 442 -19.11 3.06 -13.73
CA GLN A 442 -19.72 4.03 -14.62
C GLN A 442 -21.24 3.75 -14.64
N PRO A 443 -22.05 4.53 -13.90
CA PRO A 443 -23.50 4.41 -13.93
C PRO A 443 -24.02 4.67 -15.35
N LEU A 444 -24.91 3.82 -15.84
CA LEU A 444 -25.53 3.97 -17.16
C LEU A 444 -26.89 4.68 -17.09
N VAL A 445 -27.45 4.78 -15.88
CA VAL A 445 -28.72 5.43 -15.58
C VAL A 445 -28.64 6.10 -14.21
N GLY A 446 -29.48 7.11 -13.98
CA GLY A 446 -29.53 7.87 -12.72
C GLY A 446 -29.12 9.33 -12.90
N GLN A 447 -29.08 10.09 -11.80
CA GLN A 447 -28.70 11.51 -11.81
C GLN A 447 -27.24 11.74 -12.23
N ILE A 448 -26.41 10.72 -12.01
CA ILE A 448 -24.98 10.74 -12.29
C ILE A 448 -24.61 9.76 -13.42
N ALA A 449 -25.52 9.52 -14.37
CA ALA A 449 -25.23 8.68 -15.52
C ALA A 449 -23.96 9.20 -16.24
N GLY A 450 -23.02 8.30 -16.52
CA GLY A 450 -21.72 8.61 -17.10
C GLY A 450 -20.64 9.06 -16.10
N VAL A 451 -21.03 9.64 -14.96
CA VAL A 451 -20.08 10.19 -13.97
C VAL A 451 -19.34 9.06 -13.26
N PRO A 452 -17.99 9.08 -13.19
CA PRO A 452 -17.20 8.16 -12.39
C PRO A 452 -17.70 8.04 -10.95
N PHE A 453 -18.15 6.84 -10.57
CA PHE A 453 -18.62 6.51 -9.22
C PHE A 453 -17.67 5.50 -8.57
N VAL A 454 -16.82 5.98 -7.68
CA VAL A 454 -15.84 5.15 -6.96
C VAL A 454 -16.48 4.51 -5.75
N VAL A 455 -16.34 3.20 -5.68
CA VAL A 455 -16.83 2.35 -4.59
C VAL A 455 -15.64 1.90 -3.76
N TYR A 456 -15.55 2.42 -2.53
CA TYR A 456 -14.39 2.24 -1.65
C TYR A 456 -14.79 1.57 -0.33
N ALA A 457 -14.30 0.34 -0.12
CA ALA A 457 -14.43 -0.35 1.16
C ALA A 457 -13.70 0.39 2.31
N GLY A 458 -14.31 0.44 3.50
CA GLY A 458 -13.75 1.21 4.62
C GLY A 458 -12.52 0.60 5.31
N GLY A 459 -12.08 -0.60 4.91
CA GLY A 459 -11.04 -1.38 5.59
C GLY A 459 -9.88 -1.82 4.70
N VAL A 460 -9.69 -1.18 3.54
CA VAL A 460 -8.65 -1.51 2.56
C VAL A 460 -7.82 -0.26 2.22
N GLY A 461 -6.63 -0.47 1.68
CA GLY A 461 -5.66 0.58 1.34
C GLY A 461 -4.73 1.00 2.48
N ASN A 462 -3.73 1.80 2.13
CA ASN A 462 -2.79 2.45 3.05
C ASN A 462 -3.28 3.86 3.42
N ASP A 463 -2.47 4.61 4.17
CA ASP A 463 -2.85 5.95 4.64
C ASP A 463 -3.03 6.97 3.50
N GLU A 464 -2.35 6.80 2.36
CA GLU A 464 -2.43 7.72 1.22
C GLU A 464 -3.55 7.37 0.21
N SER A 465 -4.07 6.14 0.26
CA SER A 465 -4.95 5.57 -0.76
C SER A 465 -6.21 6.39 -1.08
N LEU A 466 -6.78 7.14 -0.11
CA LEU A 466 -7.92 8.02 -0.41
C LEU A 466 -7.49 9.28 -1.16
N ALA A 467 -6.35 9.85 -0.79
CA ALA A 467 -5.76 11.00 -1.49
C ALA A 467 -5.43 10.61 -2.93
N ASP A 468 -4.78 9.46 -3.14
CA ASP A 468 -4.43 8.95 -4.48
C ASP A 468 -5.66 8.79 -5.38
N VAL A 469 -6.74 8.21 -4.86
CA VAL A 469 -8.00 8.05 -5.61
C VAL A 469 -8.58 9.41 -6.01
N VAL A 470 -8.57 10.38 -5.12
CA VAL A 470 -9.10 11.73 -5.39
C VAL A 470 -8.20 12.50 -6.37
N ASP A 471 -6.89 12.33 -6.28
CA ASP A 471 -5.91 12.92 -7.20
C ASP A 471 -6.11 12.39 -8.62
N LEU A 472 -6.20 11.07 -8.79
CA LEU A 472 -6.47 10.44 -10.09
C LEU A 472 -7.77 10.97 -10.73
N LEU A 473 -8.84 11.07 -9.95
CA LEU A 473 -10.12 11.62 -10.41
C LEU A 473 -10.08 13.12 -10.70
N SER A 474 -9.10 13.83 -10.13
CA SER A 474 -8.87 15.26 -10.36
C SER A 474 -7.82 15.52 -11.44
N GLY A 475 -7.38 14.50 -12.17
CA GLY A 475 -6.39 14.63 -13.24
C GLY A 475 -4.94 14.73 -12.77
N ILE A 476 -4.66 14.38 -11.51
CA ILE A 476 -3.33 14.43 -10.89
C ILE A 476 -2.80 13.01 -10.77
N VAL A 477 -1.56 12.78 -11.20
CA VAL A 477 -0.89 11.48 -11.04
C VAL A 477 -0.30 11.40 -9.61
N PRO A 478 -0.69 10.41 -8.78
CA PRO A 478 -0.16 10.28 -7.42
C PRO A 478 1.36 10.07 -7.39
N PRO A 479 2.09 10.59 -6.40
CA PRO A 479 3.54 10.47 -6.29
C PRO A 479 4.04 9.03 -6.37
N GLU A 480 3.44 8.09 -5.62
CA GLU A 480 3.80 6.67 -5.63
C GLU A 480 3.60 6.01 -7.02
N ARG A 481 2.68 6.52 -7.84
CA ARG A 481 2.39 6.01 -9.20
C ARG A 481 3.24 6.61 -10.30
N LEU A 482 3.82 7.79 -10.07
CA LEU A 482 4.91 8.29 -10.90
C LEU A 482 6.11 7.34 -10.81
N VAL A 483 6.32 6.71 -9.65
CA VAL A 483 7.33 5.66 -9.49
C VAL A 483 6.88 4.33 -10.14
N GLY A 484 5.58 4.01 -10.09
CA GLY A 484 5.00 2.79 -10.68
C GLY A 484 5.03 2.66 -12.21
N LYS A 485 4.77 3.74 -12.98
CA LYS A 485 4.96 3.70 -14.47
C LYS A 485 6.44 3.53 -14.86
N SER A 486 7.36 3.86 -13.95
CA SER A 486 8.80 3.70 -14.15
C SER A 486 9.27 2.28 -13.77
N ALA A 487 8.49 1.53 -12.98
CA ALA A 487 8.88 0.23 -12.42
C ALA A 487 9.09 -0.87 -13.48
N GLU A 488 8.53 -0.75 -14.68
CA GLU A 488 8.75 -1.74 -15.75
C GLU A 488 10.11 -1.58 -16.46
N ASN A 489 10.87 -0.50 -16.21
CA ASN A 489 12.05 -0.13 -17.02
C ASN A 489 13.38 0.00 -16.25
N ALA A 490 13.48 -0.25 -14.94
CA ALA A 490 14.81 -0.19 -14.30
C ALA A 490 15.76 -1.26 -14.88
N PRO A 491 17.04 -0.93 -15.10
CA PRO A 491 17.98 -1.81 -15.78
C PRO A 491 18.17 -3.11 -14.99
N GLN A 492 17.99 -4.23 -15.67
CA GLN A 492 18.17 -5.57 -15.07
C GLN A 492 19.63 -5.90 -14.69
N ASN A 493 20.60 -5.01 -15.00
CA ASN A 493 21.97 -5.02 -14.48
C ASN A 493 22.65 -3.67 -14.78
N VAL A 494 23.03 -2.93 -13.73
CA VAL A 494 23.82 -1.70 -13.86
C VAL A 494 25.28 -2.05 -14.15
N THR A 495 25.81 -1.55 -15.27
CA THR A 495 27.15 -1.85 -15.80
C THR A 495 28.04 -0.63 -15.99
N ARG A 496 27.51 0.59 -15.92
CA ARG A 496 28.27 1.85 -15.97
C ARG A 496 27.73 2.83 -14.94
N LEU A 497 28.62 3.45 -14.19
CA LEU A 497 28.31 4.33 -13.06
C LEU A 497 28.91 5.72 -13.25
N ALA A 498 28.27 6.71 -12.62
CA ALA A 498 28.89 8.00 -12.35
C ALA A 498 28.96 8.27 -10.85
N VAL A 499 29.99 8.98 -10.39
CA VAL A 499 30.05 9.53 -9.03
C VAL A 499 30.24 11.04 -9.07
N LEU A 500 29.27 11.77 -8.52
CA LEU A 500 29.25 13.23 -8.45
C LEU A 500 29.49 13.69 -7.01
N GLY A 501 30.51 14.52 -6.83
CA GLY A 501 31.02 14.92 -5.52
C GLY A 501 32.05 13.92 -5.00
N LEU A 502 33.31 14.34 -4.92
CA LEU A 502 34.48 13.53 -4.58
C LEU A 502 35.15 14.02 -3.29
N GLY A 503 34.33 14.51 -2.36
CA GLY A 503 34.75 14.87 -1.01
C GLY A 503 35.15 13.66 -0.15
N SER A 504 35.07 13.82 1.17
CA SER A 504 35.55 12.81 2.13
C SER A 504 34.89 11.43 2.00
N ARG A 505 33.61 11.37 1.56
CA ARG A 505 32.88 10.12 1.30
C ARG A 505 32.94 9.71 -0.18
N GLY A 506 32.80 10.68 -1.09
CA GLY A 506 32.69 10.42 -2.52
C GLY A 506 33.92 9.79 -3.16
N MET A 507 35.14 10.25 -2.80
CA MET A 507 36.38 9.70 -3.38
C MET A 507 36.61 8.22 -2.99
N PRO A 508 36.52 7.82 -1.69
CA PRO A 508 36.58 6.40 -1.31
C PRO A 508 35.54 5.53 -2.02
N ILE A 509 34.30 6.02 -2.13
CA ILE A 509 33.21 5.31 -2.82
C ILE A 509 33.55 5.12 -4.31
N ALA A 510 33.97 6.17 -4.99
CA ALA A 510 34.35 6.12 -6.40
C ALA A 510 35.49 5.12 -6.65
N ARG A 511 36.53 5.16 -5.81
CA ARG A 511 37.66 4.22 -5.89
C ARG A 511 37.19 2.78 -5.73
N ARG A 512 36.34 2.51 -4.74
CA ARG A 512 35.82 1.16 -4.47
C ARG A 512 34.97 0.63 -5.62
N LEU A 513 34.10 1.47 -6.16
CA LEU A 513 33.26 1.12 -7.30
C LEU A 513 34.09 0.87 -8.56
N ALA A 514 35.15 1.65 -8.79
CA ALA A 514 36.04 1.51 -9.94
C ALA A 514 36.82 0.18 -9.97
N GLU A 515 36.91 -0.55 -8.85
CA GLU A 515 37.49 -1.90 -8.82
C GLU A 515 36.63 -2.94 -9.59
N THR A 516 35.36 -2.62 -9.83
CA THR A 516 34.37 -3.57 -10.37
C THR A 516 33.62 -3.02 -11.58
N PHE A 517 33.38 -1.72 -11.62
CA PHE A 517 32.57 -1.06 -12.64
C PHE A 517 33.41 0.00 -13.38
N PRO A 518 33.12 0.27 -14.67
CA PRO A 518 33.45 1.54 -15.29
C PRO A 518 32.75 2.68 -14.52
N VAL A 519 33.56 3.60 -13.97
CA VAL A 519 33.09 4.75 -13.20
C VAL A 519 33.65 6.04 -13.79
N ASP A 520 32.76 6.93 -14.23
CA ASP A 520 33.10 8.31 -14.55
C ASP A 520 32.86 9.21 -13.33
N VAL A 521 33.79 10.11 -13.02
CA VAL A 521 33.76 10.91 -11.80
C VAL A 521 33.81 12.40 -12.10
N TYR A 522 33.12 13.20 -11.28
CA TYR A 522 33.18 14.64 -11.37
C TYR A 522 33.03 15.30 -9.98
N ASP A 523 33.75 16.39 -9.79
CA ASP A 523 33.63 17.30 -8.65
C ASP A 523 33.78 18.74 -9.16
N VAL A 524 33.12 19.70 -8.52
CA VAL A 524 33.21 21.12 -8.91
C VAL A 524 34.62 21.70 -8.66
N ASP A 525 35.34 21.20 -7.66
CA ASP A 525 36.69 21.64 -7.32
C ASP A 525 37.76 21.03 -8.27
N PRO A 526 38.47 21.87 -9.05
CA PRO A 526 39.55 21.40 -9.93
C PRO A 526 40.65 20.62 -9.20
N ALA A 527 40.98 20.98 -7.95
CA ALA A 527 42.02 20.30 -7.19
C ALA A 527 41.61 18.86 -6.83
N VAL A 528 40.33 18.64 -6.52
CA VAL A 528 39.78 17.31 -6.26
C VAL A 528 39.77 16.46 -7.53
N ARG A 529 39.42 17.05 -8.68
CA ARG A 529 39.51 16.37 -9.99
C ARG A 529 40.94 15.95 -10.35
N ILE A 530 41.93 16.82 -10.10
CA ILE A 530 43.35 16.47 -10.30
C ILE A 530 43.73 15.27 -9.41
N LYS A 531 43.31 15.28 -8.14
CA LYS A 531 43.55 14.14 -7.24
C LYS A 531 42.91 12.84 -7.78
N ALA A 532 41.66 12.89 -8.23
CA ALA A 532 40.99 11.73 -8.83
C ALA A 532 41.75 11.16 -10.03
N SER A 533 42.31 12.02 -10.88
CA SER A 533 43.11 11.59 -12.04
C SER A 533 44.39 10.84 -11.64
N HIS A 534 44.99 11.17 -10.49
CA HIS A 534 46.13 10.45 -9.94
C HIS A 534 45.76 9.11 -9.30
N GLU A 535 44.47 8.86 -9.04
CA GLU A 535 43.94 7.60 -8.49
C GLU A 535 43.39 6.66 -9.59
N ASN A 536 43.73 6.91 -10.87
CA ASN A 536 43.26 6.16 -12.05
C ASN A 536 41.73 6.15 -12.24
N LEU A 537 41.01 7.15 -11.73
CA LEU A 537 39.59 7.33 -12.00
C LEU A 537 39.39 8.06 -13.34
N SER A 538 38.32 7.71 -14.06
CA SER A 538 37.94 8.41 -15.30
C SER A 538 37.28 9.74 -14.96
N VAL A 539 38.02 10.84 -15.10
CA VAL A 539 37.52 12.18 -14.73
C VAL A 539 36.78 12.81 -15.92
N ALA A 540 35.49 13.08 -15.74
CA ALA A 540 34.66 13.74 -16.75
C ALA A 540 34.90 15.26 -16.83
N LEU A 541 34.50 15.87 -17.95
CA LEU A 541 34.64 17.31 -18.18
C LEU A 541 33.56 18.15 -17.46
N SER A 542 32.40 17.55 -17.19
CA SER A 542 31.27 18.15 -16.48
C SER A 542 30.45 17.06 -15.77
N GLU A 543 29.54 17.43 -14.86
CA GLU A 543 28.59 16.48 -14.26
C GLU A 543 27.66 15.83 -15.30
N ARG A 544 27.24 16.58 -16.33
CA ARG A 544 26.47 16.02 -17.45
C ARG A 544 27.25 14.97 -18.23
N ASP A 545 28.53 15.23 -18.48
CA ASP A 545 29.37 14.28 -19.21
C ASP A 545 29.61 13.01 -18.41
N ALA A 546 29.72 13.10 -17.08
CA ALA A 546 29.77 11.92 -16.21
C ALA A 546 28.46 11.13 -16.21
N ALA A 547 27.32 11.83 -16.12
CA ALA A 547 25.99 11.21 -16.06
C ALA A 547 25.53 10.60 -17.39
N ARG A 548 26.06 11.07 -18.53
CA ARG A 548 25.69 10.57 -19.86
C ARG A 548 26.03 9.09 -19.99
N GLU A 549 25.08 8.29 -20.48
CA GLU A 549 25.18 6.81 -20.61
C GLU A 549 25.34 6.05 -19.28
N SER A 550 25.33 6.73 -18.13
CA SER A 550 25.40 6.08 -16.83
C SER A 550 24.02 5.52 -16.44
N GLN A 551 23.99 4.24 -16.10
CA GLN A 551 22.77 3.55 -15.68
C GLN A 551 22.45 3.81 -14.20
N CYS A 552 23.48 4.16 -13.42
CA CYS A 552 23.32 4.68 -12.08
C CYS A 552 24.28 5.85 -11.83
N VAL A 553 23.76 6.94 -11.25
CA VAL A 553 24.54 8.10 -10.83
C VAL A 553 24.50 8.20 -9.32
N ILE A 554 25.66 8.10 -8.68
CA ILE A 554 25.84 8.24 -7.25
C ILE A 554 26.12 9.72 -6.95
N ILE A 555 25.27 10.32 -6.12
CA ILE A 555 25.42 11.71 -5.68
C ILE A 555 25.92 11.73 -4.23
N ALA A 556 27.10 12.30 -4.04
CA ALA A 556 27.78 12.44 -2.75
C ALA A 556 28.12 13.91 -2.46
N VAL A 557 27.10 14.78 -2.54
CA VAL A 557 27.22 16.23 -2.28
C VAL A 557 26.67 16.63 -0.92
N ARG A 558 27.02 17.83 -0.44
CA ARG A 558 26.54 18.36 0.85
C ARG A 558 25.45 19.41 0.60
N GLY A 559 24.29 19.21 1.21
CA GLY A 559 23.20 20.18 1.24
C GLY A 559 22.20 20.04 0.10
N ALA A 560 20.96 20.41 0.39
CA ALA A 560 19.84 20.33 -0.53
C ALA A 560 19.99 21.23 -1.76
N GLU A 561 20.49 22.45 -1.60
CA GLU A 561 20.69 23.39 -2.72
C GLU A 561 21.67 22.83 -3.75
N VAL A 562 22.73 22.16 -3.31
CA VAL A 562 23.71 21.53 -4.20
C VAL A 562 23.13 20.30 -4.89
N LEU A 563 22.30 19.52 -4.19
CA LEU A 563 21.57 18.42 -4.82
C LEU A 563 20.65 18.95 -5.93
N ASP A 564 19.89 20.01 -5.66
CA ASP A 564 18.98 20.61 -6.64
C ASP A 564 19.75 21.18 -7.83
N ASP A 565 20.89 21.86 -7.62
CA ASP A 565 21.73 22.35 -8.72
C ASP A 565 22.31 21.20 -9.57
N VAL A 566 22.78 20.12 -8.94
CA VAL A 566 23.27 18.92 -9.66
C VAL A 566 22.17 18.26 -10.49
N LEU A 567 20.93 18.23 -9.99
CA LEU A 567 19.81 17.62 -10.70
C LEU A 567 19.23 18.54 -11.78
N ASN A 568 18.97 19.81 -11.43
CA ASN A 568 18.09 20.73 -12.14
C ASN A 568 18.76 22.05 -12.55
N GLY A 569 20.00 22.29 -12.15
CA GLY A 569 20.75 23.49 -12.49
C GLY A 569 20.97 23.64 -14.00
N PRO A 570 21.61 24.74 -14.45
CA PRO A 570 21.91 24.97 -15.86
C PRO A 570 22.69 23.82 -16.51
N GLU A 571 23.54 23.15 -15.73
CA GLU A 571 24.28 21.93 -16.07
C GLU A 571 23.74 20.66 -15.38
N GLY A 572 22.48 20.71 -14.94
CA GLY A 572 21.83 19.61 -14.22
C GLY A 572 21.75 18.32 -15.04
N ILE A 573 21.90 17.19 -14.35
CA ILE A 573 21.98 15.85 -14.97
C ILE A 573 20.62 15.29 -15.37
N ALA A 574 19.51 15.78 -14.82
CA ALA A 574 18.19 15.19 -15.03
C ALA A 574 17.74 15.20 -16.50
N GLU A 575 18.30 16.07 -17.35
CA GLU A 575 18.00 16.12 -18.79
C GLU A 575 18.82 15.14 -19.64
N VAL A 576 19.92 14.58 -19.10
CA VAL A 576 20.82 13.69 -19.84
C VAL A 576 20.72 12.23 -19.41
N LEU A 577 19.92 11.94 -18.39
CA LEU A 577 19.64 10.59 -17.92
C LEU A 577 18.58 9.92 -18.79
N GLU A 578 18.85 8.68 -19.19
CA GLU A 578 17.91 7.85 -19.91
C GLU A 578 16.79 7.35 -18.97
N PRO A 579 15.55 7.18 -19.47
CA PRO A 579 14.49 6.53 -18.71
C PRO A 579 14.93 5.15 -18.21
N GLY A 580 14.65 4.87 -16.93
CA GLY A 580 15.10 3.67 -16.21
C GLY A 580 16.40 3.87 -15.42
N ALA A 581 17.18 4.93 -15.65
CA ALA A 581 18.39 5.21 -14.86
C ALA A 581 18.07 5.40 -13.37
N VAL A 582 19.04 5.14 -12.50
CA VAL A 582 18.89 5.29 -11.04
C VAL A 582 19.82 6.37 -10.50
N VAL A 583 19.28 7.39 -9.87
CA VAL A 583 20.04 8.35 -9.06
C VAL A 583 20.09 7.85 -7.63
N MET A 584 21.29 7.54 -7.14
CA MET A 584 21.51 7.07 -5.78
C MET A 584 22.13 8.19 -4.93
N VAL A 585 21.39 8.73 -3.96
CA VAL A 585 21.88 9.79 -3.08
C VAL A 585 22.44 9.17 -1.80
N VAL A 586 23.76 9.27 -1.60
CA VAL A 586 24.47 8.60 -0.49
C VAL A 586 24.81 9.54 0.68
N THR A 587 24.43 10.81 0.58
CA THR A 587 24.63 11.82 1.63
C THR A 587 23.31 12.19 2.30
N ALA A 588 23.43 12.79 3.50
CA ALA A 588 22.29 13.35 4.19
C ALA A 588 21.96 14.73 3.57
N VAL A 589 20.74 14.89 3.07
CA VAL A 589 20.28 16.12 2.39
C VAL A 589 18.88 16.56 2.83
N GLY A 590 18.16 15.73 3.58
CA GLY A 590 16.82 16.00 4.09
C GLY A 590 15.73 15.11 3.46
N VAL A 591 14.67 14.86 4.23
CA VAL A 591 13.60 13.91 3.86
C VAL A 591 12.72 14.48 2.75
N GLU A 592 12.25 15.72 2.91
CA GLU A 592 11.35 16.37 1.97
C GLU A 592 12.06 16.70 0.65
N GLU A 593 13.34 17.05 0.72
CA GLU A 593 14.17 17.37 -0.44
C GLU A 593 14.40 16.14 -1.31
N ILE A 594 14.64 14.97 -0.71
CA ILE A 594 14.69 13.71 -1.44
C ILE A 594 13.34 13.35 -2.06
N ARG A 595 12.23 13.58 -1.36
CA ARG A 595 10.89 13.32 -1.90
C ARG A 595 10.62 14.19 -3.12
N LEU A 596 10.92 15.49 -3.03
CA LEU A 596 10.80 16.43 -4.15
C LEU A 596 11.69 16.04 -5.34
N ALA A 597 12.95 15.70 -5.10
CA ALA A 597 13.87 15.23 -6.13
C ALA A 597 13.36 13.94 -6.80
N SER A 598 12.83 13.00 -6.01
CA SER A 598 12.26 11.76 -6.52
C SER A 598 11.06 12.00 -7.41
N GLU A 599 10.14 12.91 -7.03
CA GLU A 599 9.00 13.27 -7.86
C GLU A 599 9.40 13.90 -9.20
N GLN A 600 10.42 14.76 -9.19
CA GLN A 600 10.93 15.42 -10.39
C GLN A 600 11.58 14.43 -11.35
N LEU A 601 12.45 13.55 -10.85
CA LEU A 601 13.10 12.51 -11.63
C LEU A 601 12.10 11.49 -12.18
N ALA A 602 11.09 11.13 -11.40
CA ALA A 602 10.06 10.18 -11.82
C ALA A 602 9.26 10.67 -13.04
N ARG A 603 9.05 11.99 -13.21
CA ARG A 603 8.41 12.56 -14.42
C ARG A 603 9.19 12.29 -15.71
N LYS A 604 10.47 11.95 -15.58
CA LYS A 604 11.37 11.61 -16.69
C LYS A 604 11.63 10.11 -16.80
N GLY A 605 10.96 9.30 -15.98
CA GLY A 605 11.19 7.86 -15.89
C GLY A 605 12.51 7.50 -15.20
N VAL A 606 13.14 8.42 -14.47
CA VAL A 606 14.37 8.17 -13.71
C VAL A 606 13.99 7.82 -12.27
N HIS A 607 14.65 6.79 -11.72
CA HIS A 607 14.44 6.35 -10.34
C HIS A 607 15.36 7.09 -9.37
N LEU A 608 14.91 7.26 -8.14
CA LEU A 608 15.75 7.72 -7.04
C LEU A 608 15.79 6.67 -5.93
N VAL A 609 17.00 6.37 -5.46
CA VAL A 609 17.27 5.59 -4.26
C VAL A 609 18.03 6.48 -3.28
N ASP A 610 17.47 6.76 -2.11
CA ASP A 610 18.21 7.44 -1.06
C ASP A 610 18.85 6.39 -0.15
N ALA A 611 20.18 6.39 -0.14
CA ALA A 611 20.99 5.46 0.62
C ALA A 611 22.03 6.22 1.46
N PRO A 612 21.62 7.18 2.33
CA PRO A 612 22.56 7.91 3.15
C PRO A 612 23.42 6.97 3.98
N VAL A 613 24.74 7.18 3.91
CA VAL A 613 25.71 6.30 4.56
C VAL A 613 26.21 6.85 5.89
N THR A 614 26.55 5.96 6.82
CA THR A 614 27.16 6.24 8.12
C THR A 614 28.40 5.37 8.28
N GLY A 615 29.48 5.97 8.77
CA GLY A 615 30.73 5.29 9.06
C GLY A 615 31.94 6.19 8.88
N GLY A 616 33.08 5.75 9.43
CA GLY A 616 34.35 6.46 9.35
C GLY A 616 35.04 6.31 7.98
N HIS A 617 36.12 7.08 7.77
CA HIS A 617 36.91 7.04 6.54
C HIS A 617 37.40 5.62 6.18
N HIS A 618 37.83 4.86 7.19
CA HIS A 618 38.28 3.47 7.02
C HIS A 618 37.15 2.54 6.52
N GLN A 619 35.94 2.71 7.04
CA GLN A 619 34.78 1.93 6.59
C GLN A 619 34.41 2.26 5.15
N ALA A 620 34.50 3.53 4.75
CA ALA A 620 34.27 3.95 3.36
C ALA A 620 35.24 3.29 2.37
N LEU A 621 36.53 3.20 2.73
CA LEU A 621 37.55 2.51 1.92
C LEU A 621 37.32 1.00 1.83
N ALA A 622 36.83 0.38 2.93
CA ALA A 622 36.60 -1.06 3.00
C ALA A 622 35.27 -1.50 2.35
N GLY A 623 34.36 -0.56 2.05
CA GLY A 623 32.98 -0.87 1.67
C GLY A 623 32.11 -1.36 2.85
N GLY A 624 32.48 -1.00 4.07
CA GLY A 624 31.80 -1.38 5.31
C GLY A 624 31.01 -0.24 5.94
N LEU A 625 30.48 0.67 5.11
CA LEU A 625 29.60 1.72 5.59
C LEU A 625 28.25 1.11 5.97
N LEU A 626 27.57 1.68 6.95
CA LEU A 626 26.16 1.41 7.16
C LEU A 626 25.36 2.26 6.19
N ALA A 627 24.53 1.65 5.35
CA ALA A 627 23.60 2.37 4.48
C ALA A 627 22.17 2.14 4.97
N THR A 628 21.41 3.22 5.14
CA THR A 628 19.95 3.14 5.36
C THR A 628 19.26 3.47 4.06
N VAL A 629 18.47 2.54 3.52
CA VAL A 629 18.01 2.61 2.13
C VAL A 629 16.50 2.82 2.06
N GLY A 630 16.10 3.89 1.38
CA GLY A 630 14.74 4.17 0.93
C GLY A 630 14.67 4.22 -0.60
N GLY A 631 13.49 3.93 -1.14
CA GLY A 631 13.25 3.82 -2.57
C GLY A 631 12.38 2.62 -2.90
N THR A 632 11.86 2.55 -4.13
CA THR A 632 11.00 1.44 -4.50
C THR A 632 11.76 0.12 -4.54
N PRO A 633 11.13 -1.01 -4.20
CA PRO A 633 11.80 -2.32 -4.18
C PRO A 633 12.55 -2.64 -5.47
N HIS A 634 11.99 -2.26 -6.63
CA HIS A 634 12.62 -2.48 -7.93
C HIS A 634 13.86 -1.60 -8.15
N ALA A 635 13.81 -0.31 -7.81
CA ALA A 635 14.96 0.58 -7.95
C ALA A 635 16.10 0.18 -7.00
N VAL A 636 15.76 -0.20 -5.77
CA VAL A 636 16.72 -0.71 -4.78
C VAL A 636 17.34 -2.02 -5.25
N GLU A 637 16.54 -2.94 -5.80
CA GLU A 637 17.06 -4.20 -6.36
C GLU A 637 18.00 -3.95 -7.54
N ALA A 638 17.66 -3.02 -8.44
CA ALA A 638 18.48 -2.67 -9.61
C ALA A 638 19.88 -2.14 -9.24
N VAL A 639 20.05 -1.55 -8.04
CA VAL A 639 21.34 -1.06 -7.54
C VAL A 639 21.88 -1.89 -6.37
N ARG A 640 21.28 -3.04 -6.04
CA ARG A 640 21.69 -3.86 -4.88
C ARG A 640 23.17 -4.24 -4.94
N HIS A 641 23.64 -4.73 -6.09
CA HIS A 641 25.04 -5.11 -6.30
C HIS A 641 26.01 -3.94 -6.25
N VAL A 642 25.53 -2.70 -6.47
CA VAL A 642 26.31 -1.46 -6.29
C VAL A 642 26.37 -1.10 -4.81
N LEU A 643 25.22 -1.15 -4.10
CA LEU A 643 25.12 -0.91 -2.66
C LEU A 643 26.02 -1.85 -1.85
N GLU A 644 26.01 -3.15 -2.18
CA GLU A 644 26.81 -4.20 -1.51
C GLU A 644 28.33 -3.99 -1.66
N ARG A 645 28.78 -3.14 -2.59
CA ARG A 645 30.21 -2.79 -2.71
C ARG A 645 30.65 -1.67 -1.77
N ILE A 646 29.71 -0.82 -1.36
CA ILE A 646 30.00 0.39 -0.59
C ILE A 646 29.54 0.28 0.85
N ALA A 647 28.60 -0.62 1.15
CA ALA A 647 27.97 -0.73 2.46
C ALA A 647 27.75 -2.18 2.93
N ASP A 648 28.03 -2.39 4.22
CA ASP A 648 27.70 -3.56 5.01
C ASP A 648 27.67 -3.13 6.50
N PRO A 649 26.50 -3.10 7.18
CA PRO A 649 25.20 -3.60 6.73
C PRO A 649 24.42 -2.61 5.84
N ILE A 650 23.57 -3.17 4.97
CA ILE A 650 22.51 -2.45 4.25
C ILE A 650 21.20 -2.63 5.02
N VAL A 651 20.62 -1.54 5.51
CA VAL A 651 19.41 -1.52 6.33
C VAL A 651 18.25 -0.95 5.52
N PRO A 652 17.24 -1.74 5.14
CA PRO A 652 16.03 -1.22 4.52
C PRO A 652 15.29 -0.31 5.50
N ALA A 653 15.06 0.94 5.11
CA ALA A 653 14.34 1.93 5.91
C ALA A 653 12.86 2.05 5.52
N GLY A 654 12.54 1.76 4.26
CA GLY A 654 11.17 1.72 3.74
C GLY A 654 11.14 1.65 2.21
N ASN A 655 9.95 1.67 1.62
CA ASN A 655 9.73 1.49 0.18
C ASN A 655 9.61 2.83 -0.59
N SER A 656 9.84 3.95 0.08
CA SER A 656 9.71 5.29 -0.47
C SER A 656 11.03 6.06 -0.36
N ALA A 657 11.31 6.88 -1.37
CA ALA A 657 12.41 7.83 -1.30
C ALA A 657 12.21 8.77 -0.10
N GLY A 658 13.25 8.95 0.71
CA GLY A 658 13.28 9.77 1.92
C GLY A 658 13.20 8.94 3.20
N ASP A 659 12.80 7.68 3.13
CA ASP A 659 12.79 6.78 4.29
C ASP A 659 14.22 6.51 4.80
N GLY A 660 15.19 6.42 3.89
CA GLY A 660 16.61 6.32 4.23
C GLY A 660 17.12 7.55 4.98
N GLN A 661 16.76 8.75 4.51
CA GLN A 661 17.06 10.02 5.19
C GLN A 661 16.45 10.08 6.58
N ALA A 662 15.20 9.66 6.74
CA ALA A 662 14.51 9.67 8.03
C ALA A 662 15.21 8.75 9.05
N MET A 663 15.57 7.53 8.62
CA MET A 663 16.32 6.60 9.48
C MET A 663 17.71 7.16 9.84
N LYS A 664 18.41 7.76 8.87
CA LYS A 664 19.70 8.42 9.10
C LYS A 664 19.57 9.55 10.11
N ALA A 665 18.55 10.39 10.03
CA ALA A 665 18.34 11.51 10.96
C ALA A 665 18.15 11.01 12.41
N VAL A 666 17.36 9.94 12.61
CA VAL A 666 17.21 9.30 13.93
C VAL A 666 18.55 8.79 14.44
N ASN A 667 19.34 8.13 13.58
CA ASN A 667 20.68 7.67 13.96
C ASN A 667 21.61 8.84 14.34
N GLN A 668 21.60 9.94 13.56
CA GLN A 668 22.48 11.09 13.82
C GLN A 668 22.11 11.86 15.08
N LEU A 669 20.81 11.93 15.41
CA LEU A 669 20.38 12.47 16.70
C LEU A 669 21.04 11.74 17.87
N LEU A 670 20.97 10.40 17.87
CA LEU A 670 21.54 9.60 18.94
C LEU A 670 23.09 9.62 18.92
N ALA A 671 23.67 9.61 17.72
CA ALA A 671 25.11 9.69 17.54
C ALA A 671 25.71 10.97 18.13
N ALA A 672 25.07 12.12 17.87
CA ALA A 672 25.54 13.39 18.40
C ALA A 672 25.40 13.49 19.94
N VAL A 673 24.30 12.97 20.50
CA VAL A 673 24.12 12.86 21.95
C VAL A 673 25.23 12.01 22.59
N ASN A 674 25.55 10.87 21.98
CA ASN A 674 26.64 10.02 22.46
C ASN A 674 27.99 10.73 22.36
N LEU A 675 28.27 11.45 21.27
CA LEU A 675 29.53 12.19 21.09
C LEU A 675 29.74 13.23 22.19
N ALA A 676 28.72 14.06 22.45
CA ALA A 676 28.77 15.06 23.52
C ALA A 676 28.96 14.41 24.90
N GLY A 677 28.19 13.35 25.18
CA GLY A 677 28.32 12.61 26.44
C GLY A 677 29.69 11.96 26.64
N VAL A 678 30.32 11.45 25.57
CA VAL A 678 31.68 10.91 25.62
C VAL A 678 32.70 12.00 25.93
N ALA A 679 32.60 13.17 25.28
CA ALA A 679 33.48 14.31 25.56
C ALA A 679 33.38 14.76 27.03
N GLU A 680 32.16 14.83 27.58
CA GLU A 680 31.92 15.13 29.00
C GLU A 680 32.49 14.05 29.93
N ALA A 681 32.23 12.78 29.64
CA ALA A 681 32.69 11.66 30.47
C ALA A 681 34.22 11.56 30.51
N MET A 682 34.87 11.69 29.35
CA MET A 682 36.34 11.68 29.24
C MET A 682 36.96 12.88 29.97
N THR A 683 36.35 14.07 29.84
CA THR A 683 36.78 15.27 30.57
C THR A 683 36.66 15.10 32.08
N LEU A 684 35.51 14.62 32.56
CA LEU A 684 35.25 14.40 33.98
C LEU A 684 36.19 13.36 34.57
N GLY A 685 36.37 12.21 33.91
CA GLY A 685 37.24 11.16 34.41
C GLY A 685 38.70 11.62 34.51
N THR A 686 39.18 12.38 33.52
CA THR A 686 40.52 13.00 33.54
C THR A 686 40.65 14.00 34.70
N ALA A 687 39.63 14.83 34.94
CA ALA A 687 39.61 15.79 36.05
C ALA A 687 39.62 15.11 37.43
N LEU A 688 39.07 13.89 37.52
CA LEU A 688 39.13 13.04 38.72
C LEU A 688 40.47 12.31 38.90
N GLY A 689 41.42 12.50 37.98
CA GLY A 689 42.75 11.89 38.03
C GLY A 689 42.80 10.45 37.50
N LEU A 690 41.78 10.01 36.76
CA LEU A 690 41.82 8.72 36.06
C LEU A 690 42.73 8.82 34.84
N GLU A 691 43.47 7.74 34.57
CA GLU A 691 44.31 7.64 33.38
C GLU A 691 43.42 7.48 32.12
N PRO A 692 43.58 8.34 31.09
CA PRO A 692 42.68 8.37 29.93
C PRO A 692 42.49 7.04 29.19
N ALA A 693 43.54 6.26 28.96
CA ALA A 693 43.43 4.98 28.25
C ALA A 693 42.68 3.92 29.07
N ALA A 694 42.90 3.86 30.38
CA ALA A 694 42.15 3.02 31.29
C ALA A 694 40.66 3.42 31.36
N LEU A 695 40.37 4.73 31.35
CA LEU A 695 39.02 5.27 31.33
C LEU A 695 38.28 4.89 30.05
N GLU A 696 38.87 5.18 28.89
CA GLU A 696 38.34 4.81 27.57
C GLU A 696 37.99 3.32 27.51
N LYS A 697 38.93 2.46 27.91
CA LYS A 697 38.76 1.01 27.93
C LYS A 697 37.63 0.56 28.86
N ALA A 698 37.54 1.14 30.06
CA ALA A 698 36.53 0.77 31.04
C ALA A 698 35.11 1.17 30.58
N LEU A 699 34.96 2.37 30.02
CA LEU A 699 33.68 2.86 29.48
C LEU A 699 33.25 2.04 28.25
N GLY A 700 34.20 1.71 27.36
CA GLY A 700 33.93 0.95 26.13
C GLY A 700 33.54 -0.51 26.37
N ALA A 701 33.95 -1.09 27.50
CA ALA A 701 33.58 -2.46 27.88
C ALA A 701 32.26 -2.55 28.69
N GLY A 702 31.77 -1.44 29.22
CA GLY A 702 30.61 -1.38 30.11
C GLY A 702 29.29 -1.04 29.40
N SER A 703 28.23 -0.86 30.17
CA SER A 703 26.91 -0.44 29.67
C SER A 703 26.89 0.97 29.08
N ALA A 704 27.96 1.75 29.28
CA ALA A 704 28.15 3.07 28.69
C ALA A 704 28.72 3.02 27.26
N SER A 705 29.02 1.82 26.73
CA SER A 705 29.60 1.65 25.41
C SER A 705 28.69 2.18 24.30
N SER A 706 29.29 2.83 23.31
CA SER A 706 28.65 3.30 22.09
C SER A 706 29.66 3.31 20.96
N PHE A 707 29.20 3.31 19.70
CA PHE A 707 30.09 3.45 18.54
C PHE A 707 30.94 4.73 18.63
N MET A 708 30.34 5.86 19.04
CA MET A 708 31.06 7.13 19.18
C MET A 708 32.16 7.05 20.23
N LEU A 709 31.96 6.33 21.34
CA LEU A 709 33.03 6.11 22.31
C LEU A 709 34.15 5.25 21.74
N SER A 710 33.84 4.12 21.11
CA SER A 710 34.86 3.21 20.57
C SER A 710 35.69 3.84 19.45
N ASP A 711 35.09 4.74 18.66
CA ASP A 711 35.71 5.33 17.48
C ASP A 711 36.38 6.69 17.79
N ARG A 712 35.75 7.55 18.61
CA ARG A 712 36.29 8.88 18.97
C ARG A 712 37.07 8.92 20.28
N GLY A 713 36.80 8.00 21.20
CA GLY A 713 37.50 7.90 22.49
C GLY A 713 39.03 7.89 22.36
N PRO A 714 39.63 7.08 21.45
CA PRO A 714 41.07 7.10 21.20
C PRO A 714 41.60 8.48 20.77
N ARG A 715 40.91 9.17 19.85
CA ARG A 715 41.32 10.52 19.40
C ARG A 715 41.12 11.57 20.47
N MET A 716 40.06 11.45 21.28
CA MET A 716 39.84 12.33 22.44
C MET A 716 40.93 12.14 23.50
N ARG A 717 41.42 10.91 23.73
CA ARG A 717 42.61 10.66 24.54
C ARG A 717 43.82 11.37 23.97
N ASP A 718 44.08 11.22 22.68
CA ASP A 718 45.24 11.87 22.05
C ASP A 718 45.17 13.40 22.20
N VAL A 719 43.98 14.01 22.09
CA VAL A 719 43.75 15.43 22.39
C VAL A 719 44.07 15.79 23.84
N ILE A 720 43.64 14.97 24.81
CA ILE A 720 43.97 15.15 26.23
C ILE A 720 45.49 15.10 26.47
N GLU A 721 46.21 14.26 25.72
CA GLU A 721 47.67 14.12 25.77
C GLU A 721 48.42 15.22 24.99
N GLY A 722 47.70 16.15 24.36
CA GLY A 722 48.26 17.33 23.68
C GLY A 722 48.46 17.17 22.18
N ALA A 723 47.91 16.13 21.56
CA ALA A 723 47.93 15.97 20.11
C ALA A 723 46.79 16.74 19.41
N THR A 724 46.95 16.93 18.10
CA THR A 724 45.89 17.39 17.20
C THR A 724 45.59 16.24 16.23
N PRO A 725 44.42 15.59 16.32
CA PRO A 725 44.09 14.47 15.47
C PRO A 725 43.95 14.92 14.01
N GLN A 726 44.27 14.03 13.08
CA GLN A 726 43.89 14.24 11.69
C GLN A 726 42.37 14.07 11.57
N ALA A 727 41.70 15.04 10.94
CA ALA A 727 40.26 15.01 10.78
C ALA A 727 39.80 13.81 9.93
N GLU A 728 39.07 12.90 10.56
CA GLU A 728 38.39 11.78 9.91
C GLU A 728 36.91 12.10 9.68
N ASN A 729 36.29 12.85 10.61
CA ASN A 729 34.96 13.43 10.42
C ASN A 729 34.94 14.84 11.03
N ARG A 730 34.54 15.84 10.24
CA ARG A 730 34.58 17.24 10.71
C ARG A 730 33.45 17.52 11.68
N LEU A 731 33.73 18.27 12.73
CA LEU A 731 32.72 18.71 13.70
C LEU A 731 31.53 19.39 13.03
N ALA A 732 31.78 20.28 12.06
CA ALA A 732 30.73 20.97 11.31
C ALA A 732 29.73 20.01 10.64
N VAL A 733 30.20 18.84 10.15
CA VAL A 733 29.31 17.83 9.53
C VAL A 733 28.37 17.25 10.57
N THR A 734 28.89 16.89 11.73
CA THR A 734 28.07 16.33 12.82
C THR A 734 27.05 17.36 13.32
N THR A 735 27.43 18.63 13.40
CA THR A 735 26.53 19.74 13.75
C THR A 735 25.41 19.90 12.72
N ASP A 736 25.74 19.91 11.43
CA ASP A 736 24.75 20.02 10.35
C ASP A 736 23.79 18.82 10.33
N GLU A 737 24.32 17.59 10.45
CA GLU A 737 23.51 16.37 10.49
C GLU A 737 22.56 16.33 11.72
N LEU A 738 22.99 16.87 12.87
CA LEU A 738 22.13 17.01 14.06
C LEU A 738 21.04 18.07 13.86
N ALA A 739 21.37 19.20 13.24
CA ALA A 739 20.41 20.28 12.99
C ALA A 739 19.22 19.79 12.15
N VAL A 740 19.48 18.97 11.12
CA VAL A 740 18.44 18.32 10.32
C VAL A 740 17.53 17.44 11.19
N ALA A 741 18.10 16.64 12.09
CA ALA A 741 17.30 15.77 12.96
C ALA A 741 16.43 16.57 13.96
N LEU A 742 16.92 17.73 14.42
CA LEU A 742 16.17 18.62 15.30
C LEU A 742 15.04 19.37 14.57
N GLU A 743 15.23 19.71 13.30
CA GLU A 743 14.16 20.25 12.45
C GLU A 743 13.02 19.23 12.30
N ILE A 744 13.34 17.99 11.94
CA ILE A 744 12.35 16.90 11.81
C ILE A 744 11.59 16.68 13.12
N ALA A 745 12.28 16.72 14.27
CA ALA A 745 11.64 16.60 15.57
C ALA A 745 10.64 17.75 15.84
N ARG A 746 11.00 18.98 15.43
CA ARG A 746 10.14 20.16 15.57
C ARG A 746 8.89 20.06 14.70
N GLU A 747 9.05 19.68 13.44
CA GLU A 747 7.93 19.44 12.50
C GLU A 747 7.00 18.32 12.99
N SER A 748 7.58 17.30 13.64
CA SER A 748 6.83 16.19 14.23
C SER A 748 6.22 16.50 15.60
N ALA A 749 6.39 17.72 16.12
CA ALA A 749 5.99 18.12 17.48
C ALA A 749 6.53 17.20 18.60
N ILE A 750 7.74 16.66 18.42
CA ILE A 750 8.43 15.81 19.39
C ILE A 750 9.46 16.63 20.15
N SER A 751 9.45 16.53 21.48
CA SER A 751 10.43 17.19 22.34
C SER A 751 11.72 16.38 22.45
N THR A 752 12.87 16.98 22.09
CA THR A 752 14.21 16.33 22.06
C THR A 752 15.24 17.09 22.92
N PRO A 753 15.00 17.27 24.24
CA PRO A 753 15.79 18.18 25.08
C PRO A 753 17.27 17.78 25.23
N VAL A 754 17.58 16.48 25.19
CA VAL A 754 18.97 16.00 25.30
C VAL A 754 19.77 16.31 24.04
N ALA A 755 19.16 16.13 22.87
CA ALA A 755 19.79 16.45 21.59
C ALA A 755 20.00 17.97 21.45
N ALA A 756 19.06 18.78 21.91
CA ALA A 756 19.22 20.24 21.95
C ALA A 756 20.40 20.68 22.85
N ALA A 757 20.65 20.00 23.97
CA ALA A 757 21.83 20.28 24.79
C ALA A 757 23.14 19.91 24.06
N ALA A 758 23.18 18.76 23.37
CA ALA A 758 24.33 18.37 22.56
C ALA A 758 24.59 19.35 21.41
N GLU A 759 23.53 19.86 20.76
CA GLU A 759 23.64 20.89 19.72
C GLU A 759 24.29 22.17 20.24
N GLN A 760 23.90 22.63 21.44
CA GLN A 760 24.50 23.83 22.04
C GLN A 760 26.00 23.68 22.27
N GLU A 761 26.44 22.49 22.72
CA GLU A 761 27.86 22.18 22.90
C GLU A 761 28.62 22.18 21.57
N MET A 762 28.04 21.57 20.54
CA MET A 762 28.64 21.53 19.20
C MET A 762 28.70 22.91 18.55
N MET A 763 27.64 23.72 18.64
CA MET A 763 27.64 25.10 18.15
C MET A 763 28.70 25.96 18.86
N ARG A 764 28.83 25.80 20.18
CA ARG A 764 29.88 26.49 20.95
C ARG A 764 31.27 26.10 20.45
N ALA A 765 31.47 24.82 20.14
CA ALA A 765 32.73 24.32 19.62
C ALA A 765 33.02 24.80 18.19
N SER A 766 32.04 24.83 17.29
CA SER A 766 32.18 25.37 15.93
C SER A 766 32.57 26.86 15.91
N LEU A 767 32.26 27.62 16.97
CA LEU A 767 32.68 29.03 17.09
C LEU A 767 34.11 29.21 17.61
N GLN A 768 34.68 28.18 18.24
CA GLN A 768 35.99 28.25 18.91
C GLN A 768 37.09 27.47 18.20
N LEU A 769 36.72 26.45 17.42
CA LEU A 769 37.63 25.56 16.72
C LEU A 769 37.65 25.86 15.21
N PRO A 770 38.75 25.59 14.50
CA PRO A 770 38.80 25.68 13.04
C PRO A 770 37.73 24.79 12.36
N ASP A 771 37.24 25.19 11.18
CA ASP A 771 36.22 24.44 10.44
C ASP A 771 36.66 23.02 10.03
N GLU A 772 37.96 22.82 9.87
CA GLU A 772 38.58 21.53 9.57
C GLU A 772 38.73 20.59 10.78
N SER A 773 38.37 21.02 11.99
CA SER A 773 38.58 20.22 13.22
C SER A 773 37.80 18.91 13.21
N ASP A 774 38.41 17.85 13.75
CA ASP A 774 37.73 16.56 13.94
C ASP A 774 36.61 16.72 14.99
N ASP A 775 35.53 15.98 14.83
CA ASP A 775 34.42 15.96 15.79
C ASP A 775 34.85 15.44 17.19
N SER A 776 35.97 14.71 17.31
CA SER A 776 36.58 14.38 18.60
C SER A 776 37.16 15.59 19.35
N GLU A 777 37.47 16.69 18.66
CA GLU A 777 38.01 17.90 19.29
C GLU A 777 36.95 18.71 20.04
N LEU A 778 35.67 18.31 19.99
CA LEU A 778 34.61 18.79 20.87
C LEU A 778 35.04 18.81 22.35
N ILE A 779 35.88 17.85 22.75
CA ILE A 779 36.41 17.76 24.11
C ILE A 779 37.22 19.00 24.56
N ARG A 780 37.83 19.76 23.63
CA ARG A 780 38.57 20.99 23.96
C ARG A 780 37.64 22.06 24.53
N VAL A 781 36.42 22.13 24.03
CA VAL A 781 35.43 23.14 24.43
C VAL A 781 34.76 22.75 25.75
N VAL A 782 34.61 21.45 26.00
CA VAL A 782 34.15 20.90 27.28
C VAL A 782 35.21 21.09 28.38
N SER A 783 36.50 21.01 28.02
CA SER A 783 37.63 21.23 28.93
C SER A 783 38.50 22.42 28.48
N PRO A 784 38.19 23.66 28.89
CA PRO A 784 38.92 24.86 28.42
C PRO A 784 40.42 24.89 28.72
N LYS A 785 40.94 23.96 29.52
CA LYS A 785 42.38 23.76 29.74
C LYS A 785 43.10 23.10 28.56
N LEU A 786 42.33 22.52 27.62
CA LEU A 786 42.81 21.86 26.40
C LEU A 786 42.69 22.78 25.15
N LEU A 787 42.19 24.00 25.31
CA LEU A 787 42.12 25.04 24.27
C LEU A 787 43.48 25.71 24.02
#